data_AF-A0A094GXW8-F1
#
_entry.id   AF-A0A094GXW8-F1
#
_cell.length_a   1.000
_cell.length_b   1.000
_cell.length_c   1.000
_cell.angle_alpha   90.00
_cell.angle_beta   90.00
_cell.angle_gamma   90.00
#
_symmetry.space_group_name_H-M   'P 1'
#
loop_
_entity.id
_entity.type
_entity.pdbx_description
1 polymer ?
#
loop_
_entity_poly.entity_id
_entity_poly.type
_entity_poly.pdbx_seq_one_letter_code
_entity_poly.pdbx_strand_id
1 'polypeptide(L)'
;MKSLRIIRPTAQVLRAVTSSASSTASGRQYSTSPPNARLNIPTDFSTTPILSHSSQSALRNPELSAEVRNSTTKRMNLFQAINDALSTALATDDSVLLFGEDVAFGGVFRCSMNLSQNFGTDRVFNTPLTEQGILGFGIGLAAEGMRPVAEIQFADYVYPAFDQLVNEAAKYRYRDGTNGRGVGGLTVRMPCGGVGHGALYHSQSPESLFTHIPGLRVIMPRGPIQAKGLLLAAIASNDPCIFMEPKALYRAAVEQVPVSPYTLPLSSAEIMKPGSDVTVISYGHPLYTCSAAIEHIEKDLGLSVELIDLRTVYPWDKETVLKSVRKTGRCVVVHESMINAGIGAEVAAAIQEDKETFLRLEAPVKRCAGWSIHMPLLYEKLNIPDVARVYDSIKQVTENQNNENVVVKSVNHFRLENERDILLRFQNRTPFIRPLLDEVETSNGPSSLILRYLDVDLLQASNTQRLTRLEVKYVARRVLKALAILHIEGFVHTDVKPSNILANYALGGVRFKDVQLGDFGSTVHMDSTYARDGDSIGTPMFRSPEAHLQMSWGTATDIWSFGATASFKLPLHTKLFQLGLILLILQLISLIYGEGFHIFKPDVSVDHDEYEVKILMRHHICFGPFPESYEQIADQERLAVLVWIMQNTPPKSMRPFHLTTREICKEDKEFVLRVMKLDPRDRPTAQDLLEDKWFEED
;
A
#
# COMPACT_ATOMS: atom_id res chain seq x y z
N MET A 1 14.57 8.18 -52.72
CA MET A 1 14.22 6.78 -52.42
C MET A 1 15.49 5.94 -52.35
N LYS A 2 15.94 5.58 -51.15
CA LYS A 2 17.02 4.62 -50.90
C LYS A 2 16.56 3.68 -49.78
N SER A 3 16.69 2.39 -50.02
CA SER A 3 16.09 1.28 -49.26
C SER A 3 16.76 1.03 -47.92
N LEU A 4 15.94 0.72 -46.92
CA LEU A 4 16.32 0.15 -45.61
C LEU A 4 17.02 -1.20 -45.79
N ARG A 5 18.23 -1.34 -45.22
CA ARG A 5 18.88 -2.64 -44.97
C ARG A 5 18.80 -2.96 -43.48
N ILE A 6 18.03 -4.00 -43.17
CA ILE A 6 17.94 -4.64 -41.87
C ILE A 6 19.27 -5.35 -41.60
N ILE A 7 19.96 -4.98 -40.51
CA ILE A 7 21.17 -5.63 -40.05
C ILE A 7 20.76 -6.94 -39.35
N ARG A 8 21.08 -8.09 -39.96
CA ARG A 8 21.03 -9.40 -39.28
C ARG A 8 22.33 -9.61 -38.48
N PRO A 9 22.29 -10.11 -37.24
CA PRO A 9 23.51 -10.43 -36.49
C PRO A 9 24.24 -11.61 -37.13
N THR A 10 25.57 -11.54 -37.12
CA THR A 10 26.51 -12.53 -37.69
C THR A 10 26.57 -13.82 -36.85
N ALA A 11 26.75 -14.95 -37.54
CA ALA A 11 26.74 -16.33 -37.03
C ALA A 11 27.84 -16.70 -36.01
N GLN A 12 28.61 -15.74 -35.50
CA GLN A 12 29.66 -15.96 -34.48
C GLN A 12 29.14 -15.86 -33.04
N VAL A 13 27.96 -15.25 -32.81
CA VAL A 13 27.34 -15.22 -31.46
C VAL A 13 26.64 -16.55 -31.11
N LEU A 14 26.31 -17.37 -32.12
CA LEU A 14 25.62 -18.65 -31.94
C LEU A 14 26.53 -19.83 -31.52
N ARG A 15 27.86 -19.66 -31.51
CA ARG A 15 28.80 -20.74 -31.12
C ARG A 15 29.29 -20.68 -29.67
N ALA A 16 28.99 -19.62 -28.93
CA ALA A 16 29.32 -19.51 -27.51
C ALA A 16 28.24 -20.08 -26.57
N VAL A 17 27.11 -20.54 -27.11
CA VAL A 17 25.98 -21.09 -26.33
C VAL A 17 25.95 -22.62 -26.33
N THR A 18 26.83 -23.30 -27.06
CA THR A 18 26.75 -24.76 -27.30
C THR A 18 27.84 -25.60 -26.64
N SER A 19 28.60 -25.09 -25.65
CA SER A 19 29.66 -25.88 -24.99
C SER A 19 29.62 -25.91 -23.46
N SER A 20 28.41 -26.04 -22.89
CA SER A 20 28.26 -26.54 -21.52
C SER A 20 27.08 -27.51 -21.43
N ALA A 21 27.10 -28.57 -22.24
CA ALA A 21 26.30 -29.76 -21.98
C ALA A 21 27.04 -30.62 -20.95
N SER A 22 26.91 -30.27 -19.66
CA SER A 22 27.20 -31.16 -18.56
C SER A 22 25.96 -31.28 -17.66
N SER A 23 25.59 -32.53 -17.39
CA SER A 23 24.36 -33.02 -16.76
C SER A 23 23.08 -32.87 -17.60
N THR A 24 22.64 -33.98 -18.19
CA THR A 24 21.23 -34.20 -18.52
C THR A 24 20.44 -34.25 -17.22
N ALA A 25 20.10 -33.08 -16.67
CA ALA A 25 19.01 -32.98 -15.72
C ALA A 25 17.74 -33.35 -16.49
N SER A 26 17.20 -34.55 -16.28
CA SER A 26 15.89 -34.90 -16.81
C SER A 26 14.92 -33.81 -16.36
N GLY A 27 14.36 -33.06 -17.31
CA GLY A 27 13.37 -32.04 -16.99
C GLY A 27 12.27 -32.66 -16.14
N ARG A 28 12.00 -32.10 -14.96
CA ARG A 28 10.97 -32.62 -14.07
C ARG A 28 9.63 -32.57 -14.82
N GLN A 29 8.99 -33.72 -14.99
CA GLN A 29 7.72 -33.83 -15.73
C GLN A 29 6.49 -33.44 -14.91
N TYR A 30 6.67 -33.02 -13.65
CA TYR A 30 5.58 -32.74 -12.71
C TYR A 30 5.86 -31.48 -11.88
N SER A 31 4.82 -30.71 -11.56
CA SER A 31 4.93 -29.48 -10.76
C SER A 31 5.36 -29.80 -9.33
N THR A 32 6.61 -29.49 -8.98
CA THR A 32 7.12 -29.51 -7.59
C THR A 32 7.82 -28.23 -7.24
N SER A 33 7.70 -27.83 -5.97
CA SER A 33 8.53 -26.77 -5.41
C SER A 33 10.02 -27.16 -5.45
N PRO A 34 10.93 -26.19 -5.59
CA PRO A 34 12.36 -26.41 -5.40
C PRO A 34 12.67 -27.06 -4.03
N PRO A 35 13.72 -27.89 -3.89
CA PRO A 35 14.07 -28.53 -2.62
C PRO A 35 14.30 -27.54 -1.45
N ASN A 36 14.78 -26.34 -1.77
CA ASN A 36 15.08 -25.27 -0.81
C ASN A 36 14.02 -24.17 -0.81
N ALA A 37 12.78 -24.48 -1.23
CA ALA A 37 11.70 -23.51 -1.25
C ALA A 37 11.38 -23.05 0.18
N ARG A 38 11.54 -21.74 0.44
CA ARG A 38 11.19 -21.12 1.72
C ARG A 38 9.68 -21.10 1.95
N LEU A 39 8.92 -20.90 0.87
CA LEU A 39 7.45 -20.92 0.82
C LEU A 39 6.97 -22.21 0.14
N ASN A 40 5.66 -22.47 0.13
CA ASN A 40 5.05 -23.66 -0.47
C ASN A 40 5.51 -24.99 0.18
N ILE A 41 5.73 -24.96 1.48
CA ILE A 41 5.95 -26.14 2.31
C ILE A 41 4.61 -26.87 2.47
N PRO A 42 4.55 -28.21 2.36
CA PRO A 42 3.32 -28.96 2.61
C PRO A 42 2.73 -28.65 3.99
N THR A 43 1.41 -28.48 4.05
CA THR A 43 0.70 -28.27 5.32
C THR A 43 0.86 -29.49 6.22
N ASP A 44 1.37 -29.26 7.43
CA ASP A 44 1.35 -30.26 8.49
C ASP A 44 0.01 -30.19 9.25
N PHE A 45 -0.90 -31.09 8.90
CA PHE A 45 -2.21 -31.19 9.54
C PHE A 45 -2.15 -31.64 11.01
N SER A 46 -1.00 -32.13 11.50
CA SER A 46 -0.84 -32.51 12.90
C SER A 46 -0.54 -31.33 13.83
N THR A 47 -0.10 -30.20 13.27
CA THR A 47 0.33 -29.02 14.03
C THR A 47 -0.37 -27.72 13.63
N THR A 48 -1.09 -27.70 12.50
CA THR A 48 -1.80 -26.50 12.02
C THR A 48 -2.74 -25.91 13.07
N PRO A 49 -2.75 -24.57 13.28
CA PRO A 49 -3.62 -23.92 14.26
C PRO A 49 -5.10 -23.88 13.82
N ILE A 50 -5.40 -24.26 12.57
CA ILE A 50 -6.77 -24.31 12.03
C ILE A 50 -7.59 -25.42 12.69
N LEU A 51 -6.94 -26.52 13.08
CA LEU A 51 -7.57 -27.73 13.61
C LEU A 51 -7.46 -27.79 15.13
N SER A 52 -8.51 -28.30 15.76
CA SER A 52 -8.57 -28.49 17.22
C SER A 52 -7.92 -29.80 17.67
N HIS A 53 -6.66 -29.72 18.10
CA HIS A 53 -5.91 -30.91 18.53
C HIS A 53 -6.29 -31.42 19.92
N SER A 54 -6.98 -30.62 20.75
CA SER A 54 -7.40 -30.99 22.12
C SER A 54 -8.91 -30.86 22.32
N SER A 55 -9.46 -31.64 23.26
CA SER A 55 -10.88 -31.55 23.60
C SER A 55 -11.25 -30.15 24.08
N GLN A 56 -10.36 -29.49 24.83
CA GLN A 56 -10.57 -28.14 25.33
C GLN A 56 -10.65 -27.11 24.19
N SER A 57 -9.82 -27.22 23.14
CA SER A 57 -9.88 -26.28 22.01
C SER A 57 -11.16 -26.48 21.21
N ALA A 58 -11.57 -27.73 20.96
CA ALA A 58 -12.79 -28.07 20.24
C ALA A 58 -14.06 -27.54 20.94
N LEU A 59 -14.11 -27.66 22.28
CA LEU A 59 -15.27 -27.27 23.09
C LEU A 59 -15.28 -25.78 23.44
N ARG A 60 -14.24 -25.02 23.11
CA ARG A 60 -14.17 -23.57 23.37
C ARG A 60 -14.99 -22.73 22.38
N ASN A 61 -15.43 -23.32 21.27
CA ASN A 61 -16.17 -22.58 20.24
C ASN A 61 -17.42 -21.90 20.86
N PRO A 62 -17.50 -20.55 20.80
CA PRO A 62 -18.59 -19.79 21.42
C PRO A 62 -19.95 -20.01 20.75
N GLU A 63 -20.00 -20.62 19.57
CA GLU A 63 -21.24 -20.97 18.88
C GLU A 63 -21.84 -22.30 19.36
N LEU A 64 -21.08 -23.10 20.10
CA LEU A 64 -21.59 -24.33 20.71
C LEU A 64 -22.46 -24.01 21.93
N SER A 65 -23.56 -24.75 22.12
CA SER A 65 -24.40 -24.65 23.32
C SER A 65 -23.64 -25.09 24.57
N ALA A 66 -24.07 -24.60 25.74
CA ALA A 66 -23.43 -24.94 27.02
C ALA A 66 -23.39 -26.45 27.29
N GLU A 67 -24.43 -27.18 26.88
CA GLU A 67 -24.50 -28.64 27.00
C GLU A 67 -23.42 -29.33 26.16
N VAL A 68 -23.24 -28.91 24.91
CA VAL A 68 -22.23 -29.49 24.01
C VAL A 68 -20.82 -29.16 24.52
N ARG A 69 -20.58 -27.96 25.07
CA ARG A 69 -19.27 -27.61 25.66
C ARG A 69 -18.88 -28.48 26.85
N ASN A 70 -19.85 -29.09 27.53
CA ASN A 70 -19.63 -30.02 28.64
C ASN A 70 -19.62 -31.50 28.19
N SER A 71 -19.75 -31.77 26.88
CA SER A 71 -19.75 -33.12 26.32
C SER A 71 -18.33 -33.65 26.06
N THR A 72 -18.22 -34.93 25.73
CA THR A 72 -16.95 -35.55 25.33
C THR A 72 -16.68 -35.34 23.84
N THR A 73 -15.40 -35.33 23.48
CA THR A 73 -14.97 -35.30 22.08
C THR A 73 -14.35 -36.63 21.67
N LYS A 74 -14.35 -36.88 20.37
CA LYS A 74 -13.63 -37.99 19.75
C LYS A 74 -12.75 -37.47 18.63
N ARG A 75 -11.56 -38.04 18.47
CA ARG A 75 -10.67 -37.72 17.37
C ARG A 75 -11.24 -38.28 16.07
N MET A 76 -11.57 -37.42 15.13
CA MET A 76 -12.18 -37.78 13.84
C MET A 76 -11.47 -37.07 12.71
N ASN A 77 -11.35 -37.74 11.58
CA ASN A 77 -11.07 -37.07 10.31
C ASN A 77 -12.36 -36.55 9.66
N LEU A 78 -12.23 -35.86 8.52
CA LEU A 78 -13.38 -35.18 7.90
C LEU A 78 -14.45 -36.18 7.44
N PHE A 79 -14.08 -37.30 6.80
CA PHE A 79 -15.09 -38.28 6.37
C PHE A 79 -15.79 -38.95 7.57
N GLN A 80 -15.07 -39.16 8.67
CA GLN A 80 -15.65 -39.70 9.91
C GLN A 80 -16.64 -38.73 10.55
N ALA A 81 -16.33 -37.44 10.56
CA ALA A 81 -17.24 -36.42 11.09
C ALA A 81 -18.51 -36.27 10.23
N ILE A 82 -18.38 -36.40 8.90
CA ILE A 82 -19.53 -36.47 7.99
C ILE A 82 -20.37 -37.72 8.26
N ASN A 83 -19.74 -38.89 8.40
CA ASN A 83 -20.44 -40.13 8.74
C ASN A 83 -21.18 -40.01 10.09
N ASP A 84 -20.53 -39.42 11.09
CA ASP A 84 -21.10 -39.19 12.41
C ASP A 84 -22.30 -38.22 12.37
N ALA A 85 -22.23 -37.18 11.54
CA ALA A 85 -23.36 -36.28 11.27
C ALA A 85 -24.53 -37.00 10.58
N LEU A 86 -24.26 -37.80 9.55
CA LEU A 86 -25.28 -38.60 8.86
C LEU A 86 -25.92 -39.63 9.79
N SER A 87 -25.11 -40.34 10.58
CA SER A 87 -25.58 -41.29 11.58
C SER A 87 -26.45 -40.60 12.64
N THR A 88 -26.07 -39.40 13.07
CA THR A 88 -26.85 -38.60 14.02
C THR A 88 -28.20 -38.23 13.41
N ALA A 89 -28.20 -37.67 12.19
CA ALA A 89 -29.43 -37.26 11.51
C ALA A 89 -30.39 -38.43 11.27
N LEU A 90 -29.89 -39.57 10.80
CA LEU A 90 -30.68 -40.79 10.61
C LEU A 90 -31.27 -41.32 11.92
N ALA A 91 -30.53 -41.24 13.02
CA ALA A 91 -31.00 -41.70 14.34
C ALA A 91 -32.02 -40.76 14.98
N THR A 92 -31.96 -39.46 14.69
CA THR A 92 -32.82 -38.46 15.33
C THR A 92 -34.10 -38.16 14.56
N ASP A 93 -34.13 -38.40 13.25
CA ASP A 93 -35.24 -38.02 12.39
C ASP A 93 -35.52 -39.11 11.36
N ASP A 94 -36.68 -39.77 11.47
CA ASP A 94 -37.10 -40.86 10.58
C ASP A 94 -37.38 -40.40 9.15
N SER A 95 -37.55 -39.10 8.91
CA SER A 95 -37.76 -38.53 7.58
C SER A 95 -36.45 -38.39 6.77
N VAL A 96 -35.29 -38.59 7.40
CA VAL A 96 -33.98 -38.50 6.73
C VAL A 96 -33.72 -39.75 5.89
N LEU A 97 -33.29 -39.55 4.64
CA LEU A 97 -32.91 -40.64 3.73
C LEU A 97 -31.54 -40.32 3.15
N LEU A 98 -30.68 -41.32 2.96
CA LEU A 98 -29.39 -41.17 2.30
C LEU A 98 -29.33 -42.05 1.06
N PHE A 99 -29.15 -41.44 -0.10
CA PHE A 99 -29.10 -42.18 -1.36
C PHE A 99 -28.15 -41.52 -2.35
N GLY A 100 -27.69 -42.33 -3.29
CA GLY A 100 -26.79 -41.93 -4.36
C GLY A 100 -26.09 -43.17 -4.92
N GLU A 101 -25.09 -42.96 -5.76
CA GLU A 101 -24.28 -44.06 -6.26
C GLU A 101 -23.40 -44.61 -5.14
N ASP A 102 -23.41 -45.93 -4.97
CA ASP A 102 -22.48 -46.66 -4.10
C ASP A 102 -22.53 -46.35 -2.59
N VAL A 103 -23.52 -45.59 -2.12
CA VAL A 103 -23.64 -45.20 -0.71
C VAL A 103 -23.92 -46.37 0.24
N ALA A 104 -24.55 -47.45 -0.22
CA ALA A 104 -25.00 -48.55 0.64
C ALA A 104 -23.85 -49.35 1.26
N PHE A 105 -22.76 -49.57 0.50
CA PHE A 105 -21.57 -50.26 1.04
C PHE A 105 -20.68 -49.34 1.88
N GLY A 106 -20.91 -48.03 1.81
CA GLY A 106 -20.19 -47.01 2.55
C GLY A 106 -19.71 -45.81 1.73
N GLY A 107 -19.97 -45.80 0.42
CA GLY A 107 -19.52 -44.76 -0.50
C GLY A 107 -18.03 -44.87 -0.83
N VAL A 108 -17.64 -44.33 -2.00
CA VAL A 108 -16.25 -44.41 -2.49
C VAL A 108 -15.26 -43.69 -1.57
N PHE A 109 -15.72 -42.70 -0.79
CA PHE A 109 -14.95 -41.97 0.22
C PHE A 109 -15.19 -42.43 1.67
N ARG A 110 -15.99 -43.50 1.88
CA ARG A 110 -16.33 -44.05 3.21
C ARG A 110 -17.21 -43.17 4.10
N CYS A 111 -17.84 -42.12 3.54
CA CYS A 111 -18.68 -41.20 4.30
C CYS A 111 -19.97 -41.85 4.82
N SER A 112 -20.47 -42.91 4.18
CA SER A 112 -21.71 -43.60 4.60
C SER A 112 -21.45 -45.01 5.16
N MET A 113 -20.20 -45.30 5.55
CA MET A 113 -19.80 -46.61 6.07
C MET A 113 -20.71 -47.08 7.22
N ASN A 114 -21.17 -48.33 7.14
CA ASN A 114 -22.05 -49.01 8.09
C ASN A 114 -23.46 -48.40 8.26
N LEU A 115 -23.81 -47.30 7.58
CA LEU A 115 -25.12 -46.66 7.78
C LEU A 115 -26.28 -47.53 7.26
N SER A 116 -26.13 -48.19 6.12
CA SER A 116 -27.16 -49.11 5.58
C SER A 116 -27.38 -50.32 6.48
N GLN A 117 -26.32 -50.84 7.12
CA GLN A 117 -26.45 -51.92 8.10
C GLN A 117 -27.15 -51.46 9.38
N ASN A 118 -26.88 -50.24 9.83
CA ASN A 118 -27.42 -49.70 11.08
C ASN A 118 -28.86 -49.19 10.97
N PHE A 119 -29.25 -48.64 9.81
CA PHE A 119 -30.54 -47.95 9.62
C PHE A 119 -31.44 -48.61 8.56
N GLY A 120 -30.99 -49.71 7.95
CA GLY A 120 -31.75 -50.48 6.97
C GLY A 120 -31.62 -49.95 5.54
N THR A 121 -31.90 -50.85 4.59
CA THR A 121 -31.84 -50.57 3.14
C THR A 121 -32.94 -49.63 2.68
N ASP A 122 -34.00 -49.44 3.45
CA ASP A 122 -35.09 -48.53 3.07
C ASP A 122 -34.72 -47.06 3.30
N ARG A 123 -33.72 -46.80 4.16
CA ARG A 123 -33.25 -45.44 4.50
C ARG A 123 -31.89 -45.09 3.91
N VAL A 124 -31.05 -46.10 3.66
CA VAL A 124 -29.73 -45.91 3.05
C VAL A 124 -29.55 -46.89 1.89
N PHE A 125 -29.66 -46.40 0.66
CA PHE A 125 -29.72 -47.22 -0.55
C PHE A 125 -29.00 -46.63 -1.75
N ASN A 126 -28.59 -47.52 -2.67
CA ASN A 126 -28.01 -47.12 -3.94
C ASN A 126 -29.09 -46.70 -4.95
N THR A 127 -28.77 -45.73 -5.79
CA THR A 127 -29.55 -45.37 -6.97
C THR A 127 -28.95 -45.99 -8.24
N PRO A 128 -29.69 -46.01 -9.37
CA PRO A 128 -29.06 -46.12 -10.69
C PRO A 128 -28.05 -44.99 -10.92
N LEU A 129 -27.12 -45.20 -11.84
CA LEU A 129 -26.04 -44.26 -12.18
C LEU A 129 -26.59 -43.13 -13.06
N THR A 130 -27.21 -42.13 -12.44
CA THR A 130 -27.84 -40.99 -13.11
C THR A 130 -28.03 -39.82 -12.15
N GLU A 131 -27.18 -38.80 -12.25
CA GLU A 131 -27.19 -37.66 -11.34
C GLU A 131 -28.49 -36.85 -11.44
N GLN A 132 -29.02 -36.65 -12.65
CA GLN A 132 -30.32 -36.00 -12.84
C GLN A 132 -31.47 -36.78 -12.19
N GLY A 133 -31.41 -38.12 -12.21
CA GLY A 133 -32.42 -38.98 -11.58
C GLY A 133 -32.30 -38.94 -10.07
N ILE A 134 -31.08 -38.95 -9.53
CA ILE A 134 -30.80 -38.79 -8.09
C ILE A 134 -31.42 -37.49 -7.58
N LEU A 135 -31.16 -36.36 -8.26
CA LEU A 135 -31.69 -35.07 -7.81
C LEU A 135 -33.21 -34.96 -8.00
N GLY A 136 -33.75 -35.40 -9.14
CA GLY A 136 -35.20 -35.40 -9.35
C GLY A 136 -35.95 -36.25 -8.32
N PHE A 137 -35.38 -37.40 -7.97
CA PHE A 137 -35.91 -38.26 -6.91
C PHE A 137 -35.85 -37.59 -5.54
N GLY A 138 -34.72 -36.96 -5.19
CA GLY A 138 -34.59 -36.19 -3.95
C GLY A 138 -35.56 -35.01 -3.86
N ILE A 139 -35.78 -34.30 -4.96
CA ILE A 139 -36.78 -33.23 -5.03
C ILE A 139 -38.18 -33.77 -4.74
N GLY A 140 -38.54 -34.93 -5.32
CA GLY A 140 -39.82 -35.59 -5.06
C GLY A 140 -39.99 -35.96 -3.58
N LEU A 141 -38.97 -36.58 -2.97
CA LEU A 141 -38.97 -36.90 -1.54
C LEU A 141 -39.16 -35.67 -0.66
N ALA A 142 -38.40 -34.60 -0.93
CA ALA A 142 -38.48 -33.36 -0.16
C ALA A 142 -39.86 -32.68 -0.31
N ALA A 143 -40.45 -32.72 -1.50
CA ALA A 143 -41.79 -32.19 -1.74
C ALA A 143 -42.89 -32.93 -0.94
N GLU A 144 -42.68 -34.20 -0.64
CA GLU A 144 -43.53 -35.02 0.23
C GLU A 144 -43.18 -34.90 1.74
N GLY A 145 -42.29 -33.96 2.10
CA GLY A 145 -41.95 -33.66 3.49
C GLY A 145 -40.82 -34.50 4.08
N MET A 146 -40.14 -35.32 3.27
CA MET A 146 -38.93 -36.03 3.70
C MET A 146 -37.71 -35.10 3.73
N ARG A 147 -36.63 -35.54 4.37
CA ARG A 147 -35.35 -34.81 4.44
C ARG A 147 -34.23 -35.57 3.71
N PRO A 148 -34.29 -35.60 2.37
CA PRO A 148 -33.36 -36.39 1.57
C PRO A 148 -31.95 -35.79 1.57
N VAL A 149 -30.98 -36.67 1.81
CA VAL A 149 -29.55 -36.41 1.68
C VAL A 149 -29.06 -37.15 0.44
N ALA A 150 -28.97 -36.44 -0.68
CA ALA A 150 -28.49 -36.96 -1.95
C ALA A 150 -26.96 -36.83 -2.05
N GLU A 151 -26.27 -37.93 -2.36
CA GLU A 151 -24.84 -37.90 -2.68
C GLU A 151 -24.63 -37.83 -4.20
N ILE A 152 -23.88 -36.82 -4.64
CA ILE A 152 -23.28 -36.77 -5.96
C ILE A 152 -21.81 -37.13 -5.81
N GLN A 153 -21.37 -38.18 -6.51
CA GLN A 153 -20.11 -38.86 -6.20
C GLN A 153 -18.87 -37.95 -6.31
N PHE A 154 -18.90 -36.98 -7.22
CA PHE A 154 -17.93 -35.87 -7.32
C PHE A 154 -18.66 -34.61 -7.78
N ALA A 155 -18.26 -33.44 -7.26
CA ALA A 155 -18.83 -32.15 -7.71
C ALA A 155 -18.69 -31.96 -9.23
N ASP A 156 -17.66 -32.56 -9.83
CA ASP A 156 -17.42 -32.63 -11.27
C ASP A 156 -18.56 -33.30 -12.06
N TYR A 157 -19.39 -34.14 -11.41
CA TYR A 157 -20.49 -34.89 -12.02
C TYR A 157 -21.87 -34.29 -11.73
N VAL A 158 -21.93 -33.10 -11.11
CA VAL A 158 -23.22 -32.44 -10.81
C VAL A 158 -23.91 -31.87 -12.06
N TYR A 159 -23.19 -31.68 -13.16
CA TYR A 159 -23.69 -31.00 -14.35
C TYR A 159 -24.92 -31.63 -15.01
N PRO A 160 -25.08 -32.96 -15.10
CA PRO A 160 -26.32 -33.57 -15.57
C PRO A 160 -27.53 -33.21 -14.70
N ALA A 161 -27.32 -33.02 -13.40
CA ALA A 161 -28.35 -32.63 -12.44
C ALA A 161 -28.57 -31.12 -12.30
N PHE A 162 -27.84 -30.31 -13.07
CA PHE A 162 -27.87 -28.85 -12.91
C PHE A 162 -29.27 -28.26 -13.18
N ASP A 163 -30.00 -28.80 -14.15
CA ASP A 163 -31.39 -28.40 -14.42
C ASP A 163 -32.31 -28.66 -13.22
N GLN A 164 -32.20 -29.84 -12.60
CA GLN A 164 -32.97 -30.19 -11.40
C GLN A 164 -32.65 -29.26 -10.22
N LEU A 165 -31.38 -28.88 -10.04
CA LEU A 165 -31.00 -27.94 -8.99
C LEU A 165 -31.52 -26.53 -9.28
N VAL A 166 -31.31 -26.04 -10.50
CA VAL A 166 -31.55 -24.63 -10.86
C VAL A 166 -33.01 -24.34 -11.15
N ASN A 167 -33.66 -25.15 -11.98
CA ASN A 167 -35.02 -24.87 -12.44
C ASN A 167 -36.08 -25.48 -11.53
N GLU A 168 -35.79 -26.62 -10.89
CA GLU A 168 -36.74 -27.28 -10.00
C GLU A 168 -36.49 -26.94 -8.53
N ALA A 169 -35.39 -27.39 -7.94
CA ALA A 169 -35.17 -27.29 -6.49
C ALA A 169 -35.14 -25.84 -5.99
N ALA A 170 -34.30 -24.99 -6.58
CA ALA A 170 -34.12 -23.61 -6.16
C ALA A 170 -35.41 -22.77 -6.26
N LYS A 171 -36.27 -23.09 -7.23
CA LYS A 171 -37.49 -22.34 -7.52
C LYS A 171 -38.75 -22.97 -6.90
N TYR A 172 -38.67 -24.17 -6.33
CA TYR A 172 -39.83 -24.96 -5.95
C TYR A 172 -40.76 -24.23 -4.98
N ARG A 173 -40.23 -23.70 -3.88
CA ARG A 173 -41.03 -22.93 -2.91
C ARG A 173 -41.60 -21.66 -3.54
N TYR A 174 -40.79 -20.95 -4.33
CA TYR A 174 -41.19 -19.69 -4.94
C TYR A 174 -42.34 -19.90 -5.95
N ARG A 175 -42.26 -20.95 -6.80
CA ARG A 175 -43.31 -21.26 -7.78
C ARG A 175 -44.60 -21.77 -7.14
N ASP A 176 -44.50 -22.42 -5.99
CA ASP A 176 -45.67 -23.00 -5.30
C ASP A 176 -46.48 -21.93 -4.55
N GLY A 177 -45.84 -20.82 -4.15
CA GLY A 177 -46.50 -19.64 -3.61
C GLY A 177 -47.27 -19.93 -2.32
N THR A 178 -48.58 -19.67 -2.33
CA THR A 178 -49.45 -19.85 -1.14
C THR A 178 -49.83 -21.29 -0.85
N ASN A 179 -49.51 -22.23 -1.73
CA ASN A 179 -49.81 -23.66 -1.53
C ASN A 179 -48.86 -24.31 -0.49
N GLY A 180 -47.76 -23.64 -0.14
CA GLY A 180 -46.91 -23.95 1.02
C GLY A 180 -45.99 -25.15 0.87
N ARG A 181 -45.96 -25.81 -0.30
CA ARG A 181 -45.02 -26.88 -0.61
C ARG A 181 -43.66 -26.30 -0.94
N GLY A 182 -42.63 -27.09 -0.66
CA GLY A 182 -41.25 -26.74 -0.99
C GLY A 182 -40.37 -27.95 -0.86
N VAL A 183 -39.13 -27.79 -1.30
CA VAL A 183 -38.09 -28.83 -1.18
C VAL A 183 -37.09 -28.50 -0.06
N GLY A 184 -37.59 -27.77 0.95
CA GLY A 184 -36.83 -27.55 2.17
C GLY A 184 -36.51 -28.87 2.83
N GLY A 185 -35.26 -29.07 3.25
CA GLY A 185 -34.77 -30.36 3.76
C GLY A 185 -34.01 -31.21 2.75
N LEU A 186 -34.00 -30.84 1.46
CA LEU A 186 -33.07 -31.44 0.49
C LEU A 186 -31.64 -30.97 0.78
N THR A 187 -30.75 -31.90 1.08
CA THR A 187 -29.30 -31.67 1.16
C THR A 187 -28.59 -32.47 0.09
N VAL A 188 -27.81 -31.79 -0.75
CA VAL A 188 -27.04 -32.38 -1.84
C VAL A 188 -25.58 -32.26 -1.48
N ARG A 189 -24.95 -33.39 -1.19
CA ARG A 189 -23.55 -33.43 -0.77
C ARG A 189 -22.66 -33.97 -1.87
N MET A 190 -21.49 -33.36 -2.03
CA MET A 190 -20.56 -33.69 -3.12
C MET A 190 -19.10 -33.44 -2.74
N PRO A 191 -18.18 -34.38 -3.02
CA PRO A 191 -16.75 -34.14 -2.89
C PRO A 191 -16.25 -33.12 -3.92
N CYS A 192 -15.54 -32.07 -3.50
CA CYS A 192 -15.04 -30.99 -4.36
C CYS A 192 -13.53 -30.71 -4.19
N GLY A 193 -12.98 -29.87 -5.04
CA GLY A 193 -11.63 -29.30 -4.88
C GLY A 193 -10.46 -30.15 -5.34
N GLY A 194 -9.28 -29.52 -5.43
CA GLY A 194 -8.05 -30.20 -5.84
C GLY A 194 -7.68 -31.35 -4.91
N VAL A 195 -6.96 -32.34 -5.44
CA VAL A 195 -6.52 -33.53 -4.67
C VAL A 195 -5.08 -33.95 -4.99
N GLY A 196 -4.39 -33.16 -5.80
CA GLY A 196 -3.01 -33.35 -6.25
C GLY A 196 -2.86 -34.08 -7.59
N HIS A 197 -3.88 -34.84 -8.01
CA HIS A 197 -3.84 -35.69 -9.21
C HIS A 197 -5.23 -35.98 -9.79
N GLY A 198 -6.23 -35.12 -9.55
CA GLY A 198 -7.61 -35.36 -9.98
C GLY A 198 -7.90 -34.95 -11.42
N ALA A 199 -7.02 -34.13 -12.02
CA ALA A 199 -7.15 -33.61 -13.38
C ALA A 199 -8.53 -32.97 -13.62
N LEU A 200 -9.12 -33.18 -14.78
CA LEU A 200 -10.30 -32.43 -15.24
C LEU A 200 -11.59 -32.74 -14.49
N TYR A 201 -11.75 -33.98 -13.99
CA TYR A 201 -13.05 -34.51 -13.55
C TYR A 201 -13.07 -35.06 -12.12
N HIS A 202 -12.01 -34.81 -11.35
CA HIS A 202 -12.00 -35.10 -9.91
C HIS A 202 -11.39 -33.96 -9.09
N SER A 203 -11.38 -32.73 -9.61
CA SER A 203 -10.72 -31.58 -8.97
C SER A 203 -11.51 -30.28 -9.04
N GLN A 204 -12.72 -30.28 -9.59
CA GLN A 204 -13.49 -29.05 -9.76
C GLN A 204 -14.06 -28.51 -8.45
N SER A 205 -14.19 -27.18 -8.42
CA SER A 205 -14.88 -26.41 -7.37
C SER A 205 -15.91 -25.51 -8.06
N PRO A 206 -17.11 -26.05 -8.38
CA PRO A 206 -18.15 -25.36 -9.13
C PRO A 206 -19.06 -24.46 -8.28
N GLU A 207 -18.65 -24.05 -7.07
CA GLU A 207 -19.51 -23.31 -6.13
C GLU A 207 -20.13 -22.05 -6.75
N SER A 208 -19.38 -21.33 -7.60
CA SER A 208 -19.83 -20.09 -8.23
C SER A 208 -21.01 -20.27 -9.17
N LEU A 209 -21.21 -21.46 -9.74
CA LEU A 209 -22.36 -21.76 -10.59
C LEU A 209 -23.66 -21.79 -9.78
N PHE A 210 -23.58 -22.19 -8.51
CA PHE A 210 -24.73 -22.28 -7.62
C PHE A 210 -25.01 -20.97 -6.90
N THR A 211 -23.99 -20.14 -6.65
CA THR A 211 -24.19 -18.86 -5.94
C THR A 211 -24.94 -17.81 -6.75
N HIS A 212 -25.01 -17.97 -8.07
CA HIS A 212 -25.82 -17.12 -8.94
C HIS A 212 -27.32 -17.44 -8.86
N ILE A 213 -27.72 -18.54 -8.20
CA ILE A 213 -29.08 -19.08 -8.25
C ILE A 213 -29.80 -18.84 -6.91
N PRO A 214 -30.75 -17.89 -6.84
CA PRO A 214 -31.53 -17.65 -5.63
C PRO A 214 -32.34 -18.88 -5.22
N GLY A 215 -32.43 -19.12 -3.91
CA GLY A 215 -33.17 -20.24 -3.33
C GLY A 215 -32.28 -21.42 -2.90
N LEU A 216 -31.02 -21.46 -3.33
CA LEU A 216 -30.03 -22.44 -2.84
C LEU A 216 -29.22 -21.88 -1.67
N ARG A 217 -28.69 -22.78 -0.84
CA ARG A 217 -27.60 -22.47 0.11
C ARG A 217 -26.37 -23.28 -0.25
N VAL A 218 -25.19 -22.66 -0.34
CA VAL A 218 -23.93 -23.29 -0.74
C VAL A 218 -22.94 -23.22 0.41
N ILE A 219 -22.51 -24.38 0.91
CA ILE A 219 -21.76 -24.52 2.16
C ILE A 219 -20.49 -25.34 1.90
N MET A 220 -19.35 -24.90 2.43
CA MET A 220 -18.07 -25.59 2.29
C MET A 220 -17.28 -25.53 3.62
N PRO A 221 -17.23 -26.62 4.40
CA PRO A 221 -16.52 -26.66 5.68
C PRO A 221 -14.99 -26.70 5.48
N ARG A 222 -14.24 -26.19 6.46
CA ARG A 222 -12.77 -26.28 6.45
C ARG A 222 -12.19 -27.47 7.20
N GLY A 223 -12.99 -28.20 7.99
CA GLY A 223 -12.49 -29.25 8.88
C GLY A 223 -13.60 -30.09 9.55
N PRO A 224 -13.23 -31.17 10.25
CA PRO A 224 -14.18 -32.12 10.86
C PRO A 224 -15.25 -31.51 11.79
N ILE A 225 -14.88 -30.62 12.73
CA ILE A 225 -15.83 -29.96 13.64
C ILE A 225 -16.87 -29.17 12.85
N GLN A 226 -16.40 -28.39 11.89
CA GLN A 226 -17.29 -27.60 11.06
C GLN A 226 -18.19 -28.47 10.20
N ALA A 227 -17.64 -29.52 9.60
CA ALA A 227 -18.38 -30.38 8.71
C ALA A 227 -19.56 -31.05 9.42
N LYS A 228 -19.36 -31.58 10.64
CA LYS A 228 -20.46 -32.16 11.41
C LYS A 228 -21.54 -31.13 11.72
N GLY A 229 -21.16 -29.98 12.28
CA GLY A 229 -22.13 -28.96 12.70
C GLY A 229 -22.87 -28.29 11.54
N LEU A 230 -22.17 -28.00 10.44
CA LEU A 230 -22.77 -27.40 9.25
C LEU A 230 -23.60 -28.41 8.45
N LEU A 231 -23.21 -29.69 8.40
CA LEU A 231 -24.01 -30.71 7.72
C LEU A 231 -25.32 -30.99 8.48
N LEU A 232 -25.27 -31.09 9.82
CA LEU A 232 -26.49 -31.20 10.63
C LEU A 232 -27.40 -29.98 10.44
N ALA A 233 -26.82 -28.77 10.38
CA ALA A 233 -27.58 -27.55 10.09
C ALA A 233 -28.17 -27.54 8.67
N ALA A 234 -27.44 -28.05 7.67
CA ALA A 234 -27.91 -28.19 6.29
C ALA A 234 -29.06 -29.19 6.19
N ILE A 235 -28.92 -30.36 6.83
CA ILE A 235 -29.96 -31.39 6.88
C ILE A 235 -31.20 -30.85 7.59
N ALA A 236 -31.06 -30.00 8.61
CA ALA A 236 -32.17 -29.36 9.32
C ALA A 236 -32.72 -28.07 8.65
N SER A 237 -32.05 -27.57 7.61
CA SER A 237 -32.44 -26.37 6.88
C SER A 237 -33.76 -26.57 6.15
N ASN A 238 -34.62 -25.55 6.18
CA ASN A 238 -35.81 -25.54 5.33
C ASN A 238 -35.52 -24.98 3.94
N ASP A 239 -34.27 -24.77 3.53
CA ASP A 239 -33.92 -24.42 2.15
C ASP A 239 -33.07 -25.53 1.53
N PRO A 240 -33.14 -25.76 0.21
CA PRO A 240 -32.27 -26.74 -0.45
C PRO A 240 -30.80 -26.34 -0.29
N CYS A 241 -30.00 -27.25 0.26
CA CYS A 241 -28.60 -27.04 0.60
C CYS A 241 -27.69 -27.84 -0.33
N ILE A 242 -26.63 -27.19 -0.82
CA ILE A 242 -25.49 -27.81 -1.49
C ILE A 242 -24.32 -27.80 -0.50
N PHE A 243 -23.89 -28.98 -0.11
CA PHE A 243 -22.82 -29.21 0.85
C PHE A 243 -21.58 -29.76 0.13
N MET A 244 -20.59 -28.90 -0.08
CA MET A 244 -19.39 -29.23 -0.85
C MET A 244 -18.26 -29.63 0.09
N GLU A 245 -17.76 -30.85 -0.06
CA GLU A 245 -16.82 -31.47 0.86
C GLU A 245 -15.40 -31.45 0.29
N PRO A 246 -14.45 -30.67 0.84
CA PRO A 246 -13.10 -30.59 0.27
C PRO A 246 -12.38 -31.93 0.38
N LYS A 247 -12.28 -32.66 -0.74
CA LYS A 247 -11.90 -34.09 -0.71
C LYS A 247 -10.46 -34.34 -0.27
N ALA A 248 -9.56 -33.38 -0.50
CA ALA A 248 -8.20 -33.40 0.03
C ALA A 248 -8.15 -33.51 1.57
N LEU A 249 -9.19 -33.01 2.26
CA LEU A 249 -9.25 -32.99 3.71
C LEU A 249 -9.84 -34.28 4.32
N TYR A 250 -10.48 -35.16 3.53
CA TYR A 250 -11.18 -36.34 4.06
C TYR A 250 -10.37 -37.15 5.05
N ARG A 251 -9.09 -37.37 4.72
CA ARG A 251 -8.14 -38.15 5.54
C ARG A 251 -7.04 -37.31 6.16
N ALA A 252 -6.78 -36.12 5.62
CA ALA A 252 -5.68 -35.27 6.06
C ALA A 252 -6.04 -34.49 7.33
N ALA A 253 -7.23 -33.88 7.37
CA ALA A 253 -7.66 -33.11 8.53
C ALA A 253 -8.18 -34.06 9.62
N VAL A 254 -7.55 -34.03 10.78
CA VAL A 254 -7.93 -34.82 11.96
C VAL A 254 -7.99 -33.89 13.17
N GLU A 255 -9.14 -33.79 13.82
CA GLU A 255 -9.31 -32.97 15.02
C GLU A 255 -10.27 -33.61 16.03
N GLN A 256 -10.37 -33.01 17.21
CA GLN A 256 -11.31 -33.40 18.25
C GLN A 256 -12.71 -32.88 17.91
N VAL A 257 -13.69 -33.77 17.77
CA VAL A 257 -15.06 -33.41 17.40
C VAL A 257 -16.01 -33.77 18.55
N PRO A 258 -16.91 -32.87 18.99
CA PRO A 258 -17.92 -33.21 20.00
C PRO A 258 -18.75 -34.42 19.55
N VAL A 259 -18.93 -35.40 20.44
CA VAL A 259 -19.73 -36.61 20.16
C VAL A 259 -21.22 -36.26 20.15
N SER A 260 -21.66 -35.42 21.07
CA SER A 260 -23.05 -34.95 21.11
C SER A 260 -23.46 -34.24 19.81
N PRO A 261 -24.75 -34.28 19.42
CA PRO A 261 -25.25 -33.49 18.29
C PRO A 261 -25.06 -31.99 18.54
N TYR A 262 -24.67 -31.25 17.49
CA TYR A 262 -24.62 -29.79 17.50
C TYR A 262 -24.77 -29.25 16.09
N THR A 263 -25.20 -28.00 15.98
CA THR A 263 -25.29 -27.28 14.71
C THR A 263 -24.39 -26.04 14.76
N LEU A 264 -23.89 -25.63 13.59
CA LEU A 264 -23.24 -24.33 13.42
C LEU A 264 -24.11 -23.45 12.52
N PRO A 265 -24.10 -22.13 12.71
CA PRO A 265 -24.96 -21.23 11.94
C PRO A 265 -24.59 -21.25 10.45
N LEU A 266 -25.59 -21.46 9.60
CA LEU A 266 -25.47 -21.22 8.16
C LEU A 266 -25.49 -19.71 7.88
N SER A 267 -24.90 -19.29 6.76
CA SER A 267 -24.82 -17.88 6.35
C SER A 267 -24.13 -16.96 7.38
N SER A 268 -23.19 -17.51 8.13
CA SER A 268 -22.34 -16.78 9.06
C SER A 268 -20.87 -17.08 8.78
N ALA A 269 -20.03 -16.05 8.73
CA ALA A 269 -18.58 -16.21 8.60
C ALA A 269 -17.92 -16.33 9.99
N GLU A 270 -16.70 -16.85 10.02
CA GLU A 270 -15.88 -16.97 11.24
C GLU A 270 -14.58 -16.19 11.07
N ILE A 271 -14.31 -15.26 11.99
CA ILE A 271 -13.00 -14.61 12.09
C ILE A 271 -12.06 -15.57 12.83
N MET A 272 -11.26 -16.31 12.06
CA MET A 272 -10.33 -17.31 12.60
C MET A 272 -9.14 -16.68 13.33
N LYS A 273 -8.67 -15.54 12.82
CA LYS A 273 -7.58 -14.77 13.39
C LYS A 273 -7.89 -13.28 13.26
N PRO A 274 -7.91 -12.50 14.36
CA PRO A 274 -8.07 -11.07 14.27
C PRO A 274 -6.80 -10.39 13.73
N GLY A 275 -6.98 -9.29 13.03
CA GLY A 275 -5.89 -8.44 12.52
C GLY A 275 -6.33 -7.00 12.27
N SER A 276 -5.40 -6.15 11.85
CA SER A 276 -5.59 -4.70 11.69
C SER A 276 -5.19 -4.13 10.34
N ASP A 277 -4.32 -4.81 9.58
CA ASP A 277 -3.66 -4.17 8.42
C ASP A 277 -4.26 -4.64 7.08
N VAL A 278 -4.73 -5.89 7.03
CA VAL A 278 -5.31 -6.49 5.83
C VAL A 278 -6.27 -7.63 6.20
N THR A 279 -7.40 -7.69 5.50
CA THR A 279 -8.38 -8.78 5.61
C THR A 279 -8.17 -9.81 4.51
N VAL A 280 -7.96 -11.07 4.88
CA VAL A 280 -7.89 -12.23 3.98
C VAL A 280 -9.17 -13.05 4.13
N ILE A 281 -9.88 -13.28 3.03
CA ILE A 281 -11.16 -13.99 2.99
C ILE A 281 -10.98 -15.27 2.18
N SER A 282 -11.42 -16.40 2.73
CA SER A 282 -11.35 -17.69 2.06
C SER A 282 -12.44 -18.63 2.58
N TYR A 283 -12.52 -19.84 2.02
CA TYR A 283 -13.37 -20.94 2.50
C TYR A 283 -12.74 -22.28 2.11
N GLY A 284 -13.14 -23.38 2.75
CA GLY A 284 -12.66 -24.72 2.42
C GLY A 284 -11.15 -24.94 2.57
N HIS A 285 -10.56 -25.75 1.69
CA HIS A 285 -9.12 -26.10 1.74
C HIS A 285 -8.15 -24.89 1.58
N PRO A 286 -8.42 -23.86 0.75
CA PRO A 286 -7.52 -22.70 0.64
C PRO A 286 -7.22 -21.95 1.95
N LEU A 287 -8.01 -22.12 3.01
CA LEU A 287 -7.72 -21.55 4.33
C LEU A 287 -6.38 -22.01 4.92
N TYR A 288 -5.98 -23.26 4.66
CA TYR A 288 -4.68 -23.79 5.12
C TYR A 288 -3.51 -23.10 4.40
N THR A 289 -3.66 -22.86 3.09
CA THR A 289 -2.71 -22.07 2.30
C THR A 289 -2.62 -20.63 2.82
N CYS A 290 -3.76 -20.01 3.13
CA CYS A 290 -3.82 -18.65 3.67
C CYS A 290 -3.12 -18.55 5.02
N SER A 291 -3.40 -19.47 5.95
CA SER A 291 -2.75 -19.47 7.26
C SER A 291 -1.23 -19.60 7.18
N ALA A 292 -0.71 -20.44 6.28
CA ALA A 292 0.74 -20.56 6.06
C ALA A 292 1.33 -19.28 5.47
N ALA A 293 0.66 -18.66 4.49
CA ALA A 293 1.12 -17.41 3.89
C ALA A 293 1.15 -16.26 4.90
N ILE A 294 0.12 -16.19 5.76
CA ILE A 294 0.01 -15.23 6.85
C ILE A 294 1.18 -15.40 7.83
N GLU A 295 1.47 -16.61 8.29
CA GLU A 295 2.59 -16.84 9.21
C GLU A 295 3.92 -16.31 8.65
N HIS A 296 4.16 -16.47 7.34
CA HIS A 296 5.37 -15.96 6.71
C HIS A 296 5.38 -14.43 6.56
N ILE A 297 4.28 -13.82 6.08
CA ILE A 297 4.23 -12.37 5.84
C ILE A 297 4.28 -11.56 7.15
N GLU A 298 3.67 -12.06 8.22
CA GLU A 298 3.72 -11.43 9.54
C GLU A 298 5.14 -11.46 10.11
N LYS A 299 5.87 -12.57 9.92
CA LYS A 299 7.28 -12.68 10.32
C LYS A 299 8.21 -11.80 9.49
N ASP A 300 7.97 -11.73 8.17
CA ASP A 300 8.88 -11.03 7.25
C ASP A 300 8.67 -9.50 7.27
N LEU A 301 7.42 -9.03 7.38
CA LEU A 301 7.06 -7.62 7.25
C LEU A 301 6.40 -7.00 8.49
N GLY A 302 6.16 -7.79 9.55
CA GLY A 302 5.53 -7.27 10.78
C GLY A 302 4.06 -6.89 10.63
N LEU A 303 3.37 -7.41 9.61
CA LEU A 303 1.95 -7.14 9.36
C LEU A 303 1.04 -7.88 10.37
N SER A 304 -0.18 -7.37 10.53
CA SER A 304 -1.26 -7.92 11.34
C SER A 304 -2.44 -8.29 10.44
N VAL A 305 -2.52 -9.56 10.05
CA VAL A 305 -3.51 -10.05 9.08
C VAL A 305 -4.74 -10.63 9.76
N GLU A 306 -5.93 -10.19 9.35
CA GLU A 306 -7.22 -10.79 9.73
C GLU A 306 -7.58 -11.91 8.75
N LEU A 307 -7.90 -13.11 9.25
CA LEU A 307 -8.32 -14.25 8.42
C LEU A 307 -9.79 -14.60 8.68
N ILE A 308 -10.59 -14.61 7.62
CA ILE A 308 -12.02 -14.94 7.63
C ILE A 308 -12.28 -16.21 6.83
N ASP A 309 -12.98 -17.14 7.46
CA ASP A 309 -13.62 -18.28 6.81
C ASP A 309 -15.10 -17.96 6.54
N LEU A 310 -15.51 -17.96 5.26
CA LEU A 310 -16.90 -17.69 4.91
C LEU A 310 -17.88 -18.77 5.39
N ARG A 311 -17.43 -20.04 5.49
CA ARG A 311 -18.25 -21.25 5.75
C ARG A 311 -19.38 -21.50 4.75
N THR A 312 -20.33 -20.57 4.67
CA THR A 312 -21.39 -20.51 3.67
C THR A 312 -21.01 -19.50 2.59
N VAL A 313 -20.83 -20.01 1.37
CA VAL A 313 -20.46 -19.22 0.19
C VAL A 313 -21.69 -18.48 -0.37
N TYR A 314 -22.89 -19.01 -0.17
CA TYR A 314 -24.14 -18.34 -0.53
C TYR A 314 -25.34 -18.80 0.31
N PRO A 315 -26.18 -17.89 0.83
CA PRO A 315 -25.90 -16.48 1.06
C PRO A 315 -24.73 -16.33 2.05
N TRP A 316 -23.73 -15.52 1.68
CA TRP A 316 -22.55 -15.28 2.52
C TRP A 316 -22.78 -14.12 3.49
N ASP A 317 -22.00 -14.11 4.57
CA ASP A 317 -22.08 -13.11 5.64
C ASP A 317 -21.39 -11.80 5.22
N LYS A 318 -22.16 -10.95 4.52
CA LYS A 318 -21.68 -9.65 4.04
C LYS A 318 -21.25 -8.74 5.19
N GLU A 319 -22.00 -8.71 6.29
CA GLU A 319 -21.75 -7.77 7.39
C GLU A 319 -20.40 -8.03 8.07
N THR A 320 -20.08 -9.30 8.38
CA THR A 320 -18.80 -9.66 8.99
C THR A 320 -17.62 -9.24 8.10
N VAL A 321 -17.72 -9.46 6.80
CA VAL A 321 -16.69 -9.07 5.83
C VAL A 321 -16.56 -7.56 5.72
N LEU A 322 -17.66 -6.83 5.51
CA LEU A 322 -17.63 -5.37 5.36
C LEU A 322 -17.10 -4.69 6.62
N LYS A 323 -17.47 -5.19 7.82
CA LYS A 323 -16.92 -4.71 9.09
C LYS A 323 -15.41 -4.93 9.20
N SER A 324 -14.93 -6.08 8.75
CA SER A 324 -13.50 -6.38 8.73
C SER A 324 -12.74 -5.48 7.77
N VAL A 325 -13.22 -5.30 6.53
CA VAL A 325 -12.57 -4.46 5.53
C VAL A 325 -12.60 -2.99 5.91
N ARG A 326 -13.67 -2.48 6.53
CA ARG A 326 -13.70 -1.11 7.09
C ARG A 326 -12.64 -0.88 8.16
N LYS A 327 -12.30 -1.93 8.92
CA LYS A 327 -11.26 -1.88 9.96
C LYS A 327 -9.86 -1.90 9.36
N THR A 328 -9.60 -2.73 8.35
CA THR A 328 -8.25 -2.95 7.81
C THR A 328 -7.90 -2.09 6.60
N GLY A 329 -8.91 -1.57 5.89
CA GLY A 329 -8.76 -0.78 4.66
C GLY A 329 -8.27 -1.57 3.44
N ARG A 330 -7.93 -2.86 3.58
CA ARG A 330 -7.34 -3.69 2.52
C ARG A 330 -7.94 -5.09 2.53
N CYS A 331 -8.13 -5.68 1.35
CA CYS A 331 -8.73 -7.00 1.24
C CYS A 331 -8.07 -7.89 0.17
N VAL A 332 -7.87 -9.16 0.51
CA VAL A 332 -7.49 -10.24 -0.39
C VAL A 332 -8.53 -11.37 -0.30
N VAL A 333 -9.12 -11.76 -1.43
CA VAL A 333 -10.02 -12.93 -1.51
C VAL A 333 -9.30 -14.09 -2.17
N VAL A 334 -9.30 -15.25 -1.51
CA VAL A 334 -8.57 -16.46 -1.95
C VAL A 334 -9.54 -17.62 -2.14
N HIS A 335 -9.46 -18.29 -3.30
CA HIS A 335 -10.22 -19.52 -3.57
C HIS A 335 -9.56 -20.37 -4.65
N GLU A 336 -9.74 -21.69 -4.63
CA GLU A 336 -9.13 -22.59 -5.63
C GLU A 336 -9.85 -22.58 -6.99
N SER A 337 -11.15 -22.23 -7.01
CA SER A 337 -11.94 -22.14 -8.25
C SER A 337 -11.39 -21.06 -9.19
N MET A 338 -11.84 -21.09 -10.44
CA MET A 338 -11.36 -20.19 -11.50
C MET A 338 -11.61 -18.72 -11.16
N ILE A 339 -10.67 -17.85 -11.53
CA ILE A 339 -10.75 -16.41 -11.25
C ILE A 339 -11.89 -15.70 -11.99
N ASN A 340 -12.32 -16.19 -13.16
CA ASN A 340 -13.41 -15.60 -13.92
C ASN A 340 -14.75 -15.98 -13.29
N ALA A 341 -15.55 -14.97 -12.91
CA ALA A 341 -16.84 -15.16 -12.24
C ALA A 341 -16.80 -16.06 -10.98
N GLY A 342 -15.61 -16.25 -10.39
CA GLY A 342 -15.46 -16.91 -9.09
C GLY A 342 -15.99 -16.06 -7.94
N ILE A 343 -16.08 -16.65 -6.76
CA ILE A 343 -16.64 -15.99 -5.56
C ILE A 343 -15.94 -14.68 -5.23
N GLY A 344 -14.64 -14.58 -5.48
CA GLY A 344 -13.90 -13.34 -5.27
C GLY A 344 -14.43 -12.16 -6.08
N ALA A 345 -15.13 -12.38 -7.21
CA ALA A 345 -15.73 -11.31 -8.00
C ALA A 345 -16.94 -10.67 -7.29
N GLU A 346 -17.86 -11.50 -6.77
CA GLU A 346 -19.04 -11.02 -6.01
C GLU A 346 -18.62 -10.33 -4.72
N VAL A 347 -17.66 -10.92 -3.99
CA VAL A 347 -17.15 -10.33 -2.73
C VAL A 347 -16.47 -8.98 -2.99
N ALA A 348 -15.62 -8.90 -4.02
CA ALA A 348 -14.94 -7.65 -4.38
C ALA A 348 -15.94 -6.56 -4.82
N ALA A 349 -16.96 -6.91 -5.61
CA ALA A 349 -18.00 -5.98 -6.02
C ALA A 349 -18.79 -5.46 -4.81
N ALA A 350 -19.24 -6.35 -3.93
CA ALA A 350 -19.98 -5.96 -2.72
C ALA A 350 -19.17 -5.04 -1.79
N ILE A 351 -17.87 -5.29 -1.63
CA ILE A 351 -16.96 -4.42 -0.86
C ILE A 351 -16.85 -3.04 -1.50
N GLN A 352 -16.73 -3.00 -2.84
CA GLN A 352 -16.56 -1.75 -3.59
C GLN A 352 -17.85 -0.92 -3.66
N GLU A 353 -19.02 -1.56 -3.70
CA GLU A 353 -20.34 -0.92 -3.80
C GLU A 353 -20.83 -0.37 -2.45
N ASP A 354 -20.38 -0.95 -1.33
CA ASP A 354 -20.75 -0.48 -0.01
C ASP A 354 -20.15 0.90 0.27
N LYS A 355 -21.01 1.89 0.56
CA LYS A 355 -20.62 3.30 0.70
C LYS A 355 -19.61 3.53 1.81
N GLU A 356 -19.76 2.85 2.95
CA GLU A 356 -18.86 3.03 4.10
C GLU A 356 -17.52 2.35 3.85
N THR A 357 -17.53 1.18 3.21
CA THR A 357 -16.33 0.40 2.91
C THR A 357 -15.53 1.01 1.76
N PHE A 358 -16.18 1.52 0.71
CA PHE A 358 -15.53 2.20 -0.42
C PHE A 358 -14.62 3.33 0.02
N LEU A 359 -15.07 4.17 0.96
CA LEU A 359 -14.30 5.30 1.48
C LEU A 359 -13.11 4.87 2.36
N ARG A 360 -13.07 3.61 2.79
CA ARG A 360 -12.01 3.03 3.62
C ARG A 360 -10.99 2.23 2.84
N LEU A 361 -11.23 1.95 1.55
CA LEU A 361 -10.32 1.15 0.74
C LEU A 361 -9.02 1.91 0.45
N GLU A 362 -7.92 1.43 1.01
CA GLU A 362 -6.57 1.96 0.80
C GLU A 362 -5.86 1.28 -0.38
N ALA A 363 -6.37 0.14 -0.84
CA ALA A 363 -5.91 -0.56 -2.03
C ALA A 363 -7.08 -1.29 -2.72
N PRO A 364 -7.00 -1.54 -4.04
CA PRO A 364 -7.98 -2.36 -4.74
C PRO A 364 -8.09 -3.77 -4.12
N VAL A 365 -9.31 -4.30 -4.00
CA VAL A 365 -9.53 -5.68 -3.52
C VAL A 365 -8.80 -6.67 -4.42
N LYS A 366 -7.82 -7.39 -3.88
CA LYS A 366 -7.03 -8.37 -4.63
C LYS A 366 -7.73 -9.72 -4.63
N ARG A 367 -7.76 -10.38 -5.79
CA ARG A 367 -8.28 -11.74 -5.94
C ARG A 367 -7.12 -12.68 -6.26
N CYS A 368 -6.93 -13.71 -5.43
CA CYS A 368 -5.92 -14.75 -5.62
C CYS A 368 -6.63 -16.09 -5.81
N ALA A 369 -6.80 -16.48 -7.08
CA ALA A 369 -7.66 -17.61 -7.46
C ALA A 369 -7.03 -18.55 -8.48
N GLY A 370 -7.64 -19.71 -8.73
CA GLY A 370 -7.24 -20.59 -9.83
C GLY A 370 -7.27 -19.87 -11.17
N TRP A 371 -6.40 -20.23 -12.12
CA TRP A 371 -6.43 -19.61 -13.44
C TRP A 371 -7.70 -20.03 -14.20
N SER A 372 -8.10 -19.24 -15.20
CA SER A 372 -9.23 -19.53 -16.10
C SER A 372 -8.90 -20.62 -17.12
N ILE A 373 -8.51 -21.80 -16.62
CA ILE A 373 -8.21 -23.00 -17.40
C ILE A 373 -8.81 -24.22 -16.71
N HIS A 374 -9.03 -25.31 -17.44
CA HIS A 374 -9.39 -26.59 -16.84
C HIS A 374 -8.25 -27.12 -15.96
N MET A 375 -8.60 -27.81 -14.87
CA MET A 375 -7.62 -28.30 -13.91
C MET A 375 -6.67 -29.33 -14.57
N PRO A 376 -5.37 -29.02 -14.67
CA PRO A 376 -4.41 -29.88 -15.34
C PRO A 376 -3.91 -31.00 -14.42
N LEU A 377 -3.60 -32.18 -14.98
CA LEU A 377 -3.02 -33.29 -14.20
C LEU A 377 -1.61 -32.96 -13.67
N LEU A 378 -0.67 -32.66 -14.58
CA LEU A 378 0.75 -32.47 -14.24
C LEU A 378 1.07 -31.11 -13.61
N TYR A 379 0.20 -30.12 -13.82
CA TYR A 379 0.41 -28.72 -13.44
C TYR A 379 -0.57 -28.25 -12.37
N GLU A 380 -1.26 -29.16 -11.67
CA GLU A 380 -2.32 -28.83 -10.70
C GLU A 380 -1.83 -27.79 -9.67
N LYS A 381 -0.62 -27.99 -9.13
CA LYS A 381 -0.02 -27.08 -8.13
C LYS A 381 0.31 -25.69 -8.66
N LEU A 382 0.47 -25.52 -9.97
CA LEU A 382 0.69 -24.21 -10.59
C LEU A 382 -0.64 -23.48 -10.85
N ASN A 383 -1.75 -24.24 -10.91
CA ASN A 383 -3.07 -23.69 -11.14
C ASN A 383 -3.69 -23.13 -9.87
N ILE A 384 -3.76 -23.96 -8.84
CA ILE A 384 -4.35 -23.61 -7.54
C ILE A 384 -3.46 -22.53 -6.87
N PRO A 385 -4.04 -21.50 -6.22
CA PRO A 385 -3.26 -20.56 -5.42
C PRO A 385 -2.42 -21.26 -4.37
N ASP A 386 -1.10 -21.05 -4.44
CA ASP A 386 -0.14 -21.58 -3.48
C ASP A 386 0.22 -20.52 -2.42
N VAL A 387 1.02 -20.91 -1.43
CA VAL A 387 1.43 -20.04 -0.32
C VAL A 387 2.16 -18.80 -0.84
N ALA A 388 3.01 -18.96 -1.86
CA ALA A 388 3.75 -17.87 -2.47
C ALA A 388 2.83 -16.84 -3.14
N ARG A 389 1.83 -17.28 -3.92
CA ARG A 389 0.86 -16.38 -4.56
C ARG A 389 -0.01 -15.64 -3.56
N VAL A 390 -0.41 -16.29 -2.46
CA VAL A 390 -1.17 -15.63 -1.39
C VAL A 390 -0.30 -14.62 -0.65
N TYR A 391 0.93 -15.00 -0.28
CA TYR A 391 1.92 -14.10 0.34
C TYR A 391 2.15 -12.85 -0.52
N ASP A 392 2.40 -13.04 -1.82
CA ASP A 392 2.64 -11.95 -2.76
C ASP A 392 1.39 -11.07 -2.96
N SER A 393 0.20 -11.66 -2.93
CA SER A 393 -1.06 -10.91 -2.99
C SER A 393 -1.26 -10.01 -1.77
N ILE A 394 -0.93 -10.50 -0.55
CA ILE A 394 -0.98 -9.71 0.69
C ILE A 394 0.06 -8.58 0.63
N LYS A 395 1.27 -8.91 0.19
CA LYS A 395 2.35 -7.94 0.02
C LYS A 395 1.96 -6.81 -0.94
N GLN A 396 1.40 -7.14 -2.11
CA GLN A 396 1.01 -6.16 -3.12
C GLN A 396 -0.08 -5.17 -2.68
N VAL A 397 -0.99 -5.57 -1.78
CA VAL A 397 -2.03 -4.65 -1.27
C VAL A 397 -1.53 -3.80 -0.10
N THR A 398 -0.44 -4.22 0.55
CA THR A 398 0.15 -3.51 1.70
C THR A 398 1.32 -2.61 1.30
N GLU A 399 1.99 -2.88 0.18
CA GLU A 399 3.01 -2.00 -0.38
C GLU A 399 2.43 -0.82 -1.16
N ASN A 400 3.06 0.35 -1.03
CA ASN A 400 2.73 1.52 -1.83
C ASN A 400 3.05 1.25 -3.30
N GLN A 401 2.01 1.10 -4.13
CA GLN A 401 2.13 0.72 -5.54
C GLN A 401 2.73 1.81 -6.43
N ASN A 402 2.88 3.05 -5.94
CA ASN A 402 3.33 4.16 -6.77
C ASN A 402 4.84 4.11 -7.08
N ASN A 403 5.63 3.36 -6.31
CA ASN A 403 7.10 3.29 -6.47
C ASN A 403 7.79 4.68 -6.55
N GLU A 404 7.10 5.72 -6.07
CA GLU A 404 7.60 7.09 -6.10
C GLU A 404 8.62 7.26 -4.99
N ASN A 405 9.80 7.78 -5.34
CA ASN A 405 10.76 8.20 -4.33
C ASN A 405 10.10 9.30 -3.49
N VAL A 406 10.21 9.17 -2.18
CA VAL A 406 9.78 10.17 -1.20
C VAL A 406 10.92 10.48 -0.25
N VAL A 407 10.85 11.63 0.41
CA VAL A 407 11.76 11.98 1.50
C VAL A 407 11.03 11.85 2.81
N VAL A 408 11.57 11.02 3.71
CA VAL A 408 11.04 10.83 5.06
C VAL A 408 11.83 11.72 6.01
N LYS A 409 11.15 12.67 6.65
CA LYS A 409 11.73 13.54 7.69
C LYS A 409 11.20 13.11 9.05
N SER A 410 12.06 12.50 9.86
CA SER A 410 11.74 11.97 11.20
C SER A 410 12.66 12.60 12.23
N VAL A 411 12.18 13.63 12.92
CA VAL A 411 12.95 14.33 13.97
C VAL A 411 12.02 14.63 15.14
N ASN A 412 12.43 14.28 16.35
CA ASN A 412 11.68 14.65 17.56
C ASN A 412 11.95 16.12 17.94
N HIS A 413 11.37 17.05 17.19
CA HIS A 413 11.61 18.49 17.35
C HIS A 413 10.41 19.30 16.87
N PHE A 414 10.06 20.38 17.59
CA PHE A 414 8.89 21.25 17.29
C PHE A 414 8.87 21.78 15.85
N ARG A 415 10.06 21.95 15.24
CA ARG A 415 10.22 22.38 13.84
C ARG A 415 9.54 21.43 12.85
N LEU A 416 9.38 20.15 13.18
CA LEU A 416 8.71 19.21 12.30
C LEU A 416 7.18 19.46 12.28
N GLU A 417 6.58 19.70 13.45
CA GLU A 417 5.17 20.09 13.58
C GLU A 417 4.90 21.44 12.91
N ASN A 418 5.81 22.41 13.11
CA ASN A 418 5.69 23.70 12.45
C ASN A 418 5.76 23.58 10.92
N GLU A 419 6.71 22.80 10.38
CA GLU A 419 6.79 22.57 8.93
C GLU A 419 5.50 21.94 8.37
N ARG A 420 4.97 20.93 9.07
CA ARG A 420 3.69 20.30 8.71
C ARG A 420 2.57 21.35 8.60
N ASP A 421 2.38 22.17 9.62
CA ASP A 421 1.29 23.14 9.67
C ASP A 421 1.43 24.22 8.58
N ILE A 422 2.66 24.67 8.30
CA ILE A 422 2.94 25.60 7.20
C ILE A 422 2.64 24.94 5.84
N LEU A 423 3.08 23.69 5.63
CA LEU A 423 2.84 22.98 4.37
C LEU A 423 1.35 22.76 4.13
N LEU A 424 0.60 22.26 5.13
CA LEU A 424 -0.85 22.08 5.03
C LEU A 424 -1.58 23.39 4.69
N ARG A 425 -1.10 24.52 5.21
CA ARG A 425 -1.68 25.84 4.96
C ARG A 425 -1.40 26.38 3.55
N PHE A 426 -0.20 26.17 3.01
CA PHE A 426 0.24 26.88 1.80
C PHE A 426 0.44 26.00 0.55
N GLN A 427 0.67 24.69 0.68
CA GLN A 427 1.04 23.84 -0.46
C GLN A 427 -0.01 23.79 -1.57
N ASN A 428 -1.30 23.88 -1.23
CA ASN A 428 -2.40 23.85 -2.21
C ASN A 428 -2.62 25.19 -2.92
N ARG A 429 -1.90 26.25 -2.52
CA ARG A 429 -2.03 27.60 -3.07
C ARG A 429 -0.98 27.91 -4.13
N THR A 430 0.09 27.13 -4.18
CA THR A 430 1.19 27.35 -5.11
C THR A 430 1.97 26.06 -5.38
N PRO A 431 2.32 25.76 -6.64
CA PRO A 431 3.17 24.62 -6.96
C PRO A 431 4.66 24.85 -6.62
N PHE A 432 5.03 26.05 -6.17
CA PHE A 432 6.43 26.43 -5.91
C PHE A 432 6.89 26.14 -4.48
N ILE A 433 6.05 25.50 -3.66
CA ILE A 433 6.37 24.97 -2.33
C ILE A 433 6.48 23.45 -2.43
N ARG A 434 7.47 22.86 -1.76
CA ARG A 434 7.63 21.40 -1.69
C ARG A 434 6.45 20.78 -0.95
N PRO A 435 5.65 19.89 -1.57
CA PRO A 435 4.45 19.38 -0.92
C PRO A 435 4.75 18.26 0.10
N LEU A 436 3.95 18.27 1.16
CA LEU A 436 3.69 17.16 2.07
C LEU A 436 2.74 16.17 1.38
N LEU A 437 3.20 14.93 1.22
CA LEU A 437 2.45 13.85 0.58
C LEU A 437 1.67 13.02 1.60
N ASP A 438 2.26 12.74 2.75
CA ASP A 438 1.67 11.89 3.79
C ASP A 438 2.32 12.13 5.16
N GLU A 439 1.68 11.65 6.22
CA GLU A 439 2.12 11.72 7.61
C GLU A 439 2.08 10.32 8.24
N VAL A 440 3.21 9.86 8.76
CA VAL A 440 3.29 8.57 9.45
C VAL A 440 3.35 8.81 10.95
N GLU A 441 2.24 8.48 11.63
CA GLU A 441 2.20 8.39 13.08
C GLU A 441 2.80 7.04 13.51
N THR A 442 3.82 7.09 14.37
CA THR A 442 4.38 5.87 14.96
C THR A 442 3.88 5.73 16.38
N SER A 443 3.41 4.54 16.75
CA SER A 443 2.84 4.25 18.07
C SER A 443 3.83 4.42 19.22
N ASN A 444 5.15 4.48 18.95
CA ASN A 444 6.22 4.60 19.94
C ASN A 444 7.40 5.51 19.49
N GLY A 445 7.20 6.44 18.54
CA GLY A 445 8.29 7.27 17.98
C GLY A 445 7.84 8.65 17.50
N PRO A 446 8.77 9.51 17.04
CA PRO A 446 8.43 10.83 16.52
C PRO A 446 7.63 10.70 15.22
N SER A 447 6.61 11.55 15.05
CA SER A 447 5.87 11.68 13.79
C SER A 447 6.84 11.89 12.63
N SER A 448 6.52 11.32 11.47
CA SER A 448 7.36 11.44 10.28
C SER A 448 6.60 12.09 9.14
N LEU A 449 7.20 13.10 8.51
CA LEU A 449 6.62 13.74 7.32
C LEU A 449 7.15 13.03 6.06
N ILE A 450 6.22 12.68 5.17
CA ILE A 450 6.53 12.15 3.84
C ILE A 450 6.45 13.30 2.85
N LEU A 451 7.60 13.81 2.44
CA LEU A 451 7.73 14.94 1.53
C LEU A 451 8.05 14.45 0.12
N ARG A 452 7.58 15.20 -0.89
CA ARG A 452 7.91 14.89 -2.30
C ARG A 452 9.42 14.89 -2.52
N TYR A 453 9.93 13.87 -3.22
CA TYR A 453 11.33 13.84 -3.65
C TYR A 453 11.56 14.78 -4.83
N LEU A 454 12.68 15.50 -4.80
CA LEU A 454 13.21 16.26 -5.94
C LEU A 454 14.67 15.85 -6.16
N ASP A 455 15.10 15.82 -7.42
CA ASP A 455 16.39 15.23 -7.83
C ASP A 455 17.62 15.88 -7.16
N VAL A 456 17.57 17.18 -6.87
CA VAL A 456 18.75 17.94 -6.40
C VAL A 456 18.35 19.23 -5.65
N ASP A 457 19.21 19.71 -4.76
CA ASP A 457 19.15 21.10 -4.24
C ASP A 457 20.05 22.06 -5.06
N LEU A 458 19.77 23.37 -5.00
CA LEU A 458 20.47 24.36 -5.81
C LEU A 458 21.95 24.51 -5.42
N LEU A 459 22.32 24.25 -4.17
CA LEU A 459 23.71 24.27 -3.73
C LEU A 459 24.50 23.17 -4.45
N GLN A 460 24.00 21.94 -4.41
CA GLN A 460 24.62 20.81 -5.10
C GLN A 460 24.61 21.02 -6.62
N ALA A 461 23.48 21.44 -7.21
CA ALA A 461 23.38 21.68 -8.64
C ALA A 461 24.40 22.71 -9.12
N SER A 462 24.57 23.81 -8.38
CA SER A 462 25.51 24.86 -8.73
C SER A 462 26.99 24.47 -8.53
N ASN A 463 27.27 23.60 -7.56
CA ASN A 463 28.59 23.00 -7.37
C ASN A 463 28.96 22.03 -8.50
N THR A 464 27.99 21.28 -9.02
CA THR A 464 28.21 20.36 -10.14
C THR A 464 28.43 21.11 -11.46
N GLN A 465 27.58 22.09 -11.76
CA GLN A 465 27.67 22.88 -12.98
C GLN A 465 27.14 24.29 -12.76
N ARG A 466 27.85 25.24 -13.36
CA ARG A 466 27.45 26.64 -13.39
C ARG A 466 26.05 26.83 -13.99
N LEU A 467 25.12 27.34 -13.18
CA LEU A 467 23.89 28.02 -13.58
C LEU A 467 24.12 29.14 -14.61
N THR A 468 23.28 29.18 -15.64
CA THR A 468 23.21 30.24 -16.64
C THR A 468 22.32 31.40 -16.17
N ARG A 469 22.37 32.57 -16.84
CA ARG A 469 21.52 33.72 -16.52
C ARG A 469 20.03 33.35 -16.57
N LEU A 470 19.63 32.61 -17.61
CA LEU A 470 18.26 32.11 -17.78
C LEU A 470 17.85 31.16 -16.64
N GLU A 471 18.74 30.26 -16.20
CA GLU A 471 18.46 29.37 -15.07
C GLU A 471 18.33 30.13 -13.75
N VAL A 472 19.16 31.14 -13.51
CA VAL A 472 19.07 31.99 -12.31
C VAL A 472 17.74 32.74 -12.31
N LYS A 473 17.34 33.37 -13.43
CA LYS A 473 16.02 34.01 -13.58
C LYS A 473 14.87 33.01 -13.38
N TYR A 474 14.99 31.80 -13.94
CA TYR A 474 14.00 30.74 -13.83
C TYR A 474 13.77 30.28 -12.39
N VAL A 475 14.86 30.08 -11.62
CA VAL A 475 14.84 29.72 -10.21
C VAL A 475 14.32 30.89 -9.37
N ALA A 476 14.87 32.08 -9.58
CA ALA A 476 14.51 33.29 -8.84
C ALA A 476 13.00 33.59 -8.90
N ARG A 477 12.41 33.49 -10.09
CA ARG A 477 10.97 33.71 -10.28
C ARG A 477 10.11 32.71 -9.51
N ARG A 478 10.56 31.47 -9.32
CA ARG A 478 9.81 30.43 -8.58
C ARG A 478 9.92 30.63 -7.08
N VAL A 479 11.11 30.97 -6.59
CA VAL A 479 11.33 31.31 -5.18
C VAL A 479 10.48 32.53 -4.81
N LEU A 480 10.49 33.60 -5.61
CA LEU A 480 9.64 34.77 -5.35
C LEU A 480 8.15 34.45 -5.35
N LYS A 481 7.67 33.56 -6.24
CA LYS A 481 6.27 33.11 -6.21
C LYS A 481 5.92 32.29 -4.96
N ALA A 482 6.85 31.51 -4.43
CA ALA A 482 6.67 30.82 -3.15
C ALA A 482 6.60 31.84 -1.99
N LEU A 483 7.56 32.78 -1.94
CA LEU A 483 7.62 33.82 -0.92
C LEU A 483 6.40 34.75 -0.95
N ALA A 484 5.94 35.17 -2.13
CA ALA A 484 4.78 36.05 -2.26
C ALA A 484 3.53 35.46 -1.58
N ILE A 485 3.30 34.15 -1.70
CA ILE A 485 2.16 33.47 -1.06
C ILE A 485 2.30 33.45 0.47
N LEU A 486 3.51 33.27 1.01
CA LEU A 486 3.75 33.36 2.45
C LEU A 486 3.59 34.80 2.95
N HIS A 487 4.19 35.75 2.23
CA HIS A 487 4.27 37.16 2.63
C HIS A 487 2.91 37.86 2.62
N ILE A 488 2.00 37.47 1.72
CA ILE A 488 0.62 37.98 1.69
C ILE A 488 -0.11 37.72 3.02
N GLU A 489 0.23 36.64 3.73
CA GLU A 489 -0.32 36.33 5.06
C GLU A 489 0.66 36.60 6.20
N GLY A 490 1.70 37.40 5.97
CA GLY A 490 2.65 37.80 7.00
C GLY A 490 3.59 36.69 7.49
N PHE A 491 3.70 35.57 6.78
CA PHE A 491 4.66 34.51 7.13
C PHE A 491 6.03 34.78 6.53
N VAL A 492 7.07 34.59 7.35
CA VAL A 492 8.48 34.76 7.01
C VAL A 492 9.11 33.37 6.97
N HIS A 493 9.75 32.98 5.87
CA HIS A 493 10.40 31.67 5.72
C HIS A 493 11.59 31.51 6.67
N THR A 494 12.37 32.57 6.85
CA THR A 494 13.54 32.71 7.76
C THR A 494 14.82 31.96 7.38
N ASP A 495 14.82 31.14 6.32
CA ASP A 495 15.98 30.32 5.93
C ASP A 495 16.05 30.08 4.41
N VAL A 496 15.83 31.14 3.63
CA VAL A 496 15.96 31.09 2.17
C VAL A 496 17.43 30.99 1.78
N LYS A 497 17.84 29.83 1.24
CA LYS A 497 19.21 29.55 0.81
C LYS A 497 19.27 28.48 -0.27
N PRO A 498 20.38 28.33 -1.01
CA PRO A 498 20.49 27.35 -2.09
C PRO A 498 20.16 25.89 -1.71
N SER A 499 20.51 25.43 -0.51
CA SER A 499 20.21 24.04 -0.09
C SER A 499 18.73 23.78 0.17
N ASN A 500 17.93 24.83 0.35
CA ASN A 500 16.49 24.75 0.62
C ASN A 500 15.66 25.01 -0.65
N ILE A 501 16.32 25.27 -1.78
CA ILE A 501 15.70 25.40 -3.10
C ILE A 501 15.96 24.09 -3.84
N LEU A 502 14.90 23.33 -4.07
CA LEU A 502 14.95 21.98 -4.62
C LEU A 502 14.49 21.99 -6.08
N ALA A 503 15.04 21.11 -6.92
CA ALA A 503 14.74 21.07 -8.34
C ALA A 503 14.74 19.65 -8.93
N ASN A 504 13.95 19.46 -9.99
CA ASN A 504 13.99 18.27 -10.84
C ASN A 504 14.68 18.57 -12.16
N TYR A 505 15.47 17.64 -12.67
CA TYR A 505 16.11 17.78 -13.97
C TYR A 505 15.07 17.65 -15.11
N ALA A 506 15.27 18.41 -16.19
CA ALA A 506 14.49 18.27 -17.42
C ALA A 506 15.21 17.36 -18.43
N LEU A 507 14.44 16.66 -19.25
CA LEU A 507 14.96 15.92 -20.41
C LEU A 507 15.07 16.88 -21.59
N GLY A 508 16.30 17.24 -21.98
CA GLY A 508 16.56 18.15 -23.11
C GLY A 508 17.47 19.33 -22.74
N GLY A 509 17.59 20.33 -23.62
CA GLY A 509 18.50 21.49 -23.45
C GLY A 509 18.15 22.47 -22.32
N VAL A 510 17.14 22.18 -21.50
CA VAL A 510 16.75 22.96 -20.30
C VAL A 510 17.08 22.12 -19.08
N ARG A 511 17.85 22.67 -18.13
CA ARG A 511 18.35 21.88 -17.00
C ARG A 511 17.31 21.55 -15.95
N PHE A 512 16.43 22.49 -15.59
CA PHE A 512 15.43 22.27 -14.53
C PHE A 512 14.01 22.27 -15.08
N LYS A 513 13.26 21.22 -14.79
CA LYS A 513 11.83 21.10 -15.10
C LYS A 513 10.96 21.77 -14.05
N ASP A 514 11.30 21.57 -12.79
CA ASP A 514 10.53 22.00 -11.63
C ASP A 514 11.49 22.55 -10.57
N VAL A 515 11.08 23.61 -9.85
CA VAL A 515 11.86 24.21 -8.76
C VAL A 515 10.90 24.62 -7.66
N GLN A 516 11.16 24.15 -6.44
CA GLN A 516 10.30 24.30 -5.28
C GLN A 516 11.13 24.75 -4.08
N LEU A 517 10.59 25.65 -3.26
CA LEU A 517 11.15 26.04 -1.97
C LEU A 517 10.73 25.02 -0.91
N GLY A 518 11.67 24.62 -0.04
CA GLY A 518 11.46 23.65 1.03
C GLY A 518 12.08 24.07 2.35
N ASP A 519 11.92 23.22 3.38
CA ASP A 519 12.37 23.42 4.76
C ASP A 519 11.68 24.59 5.48
N PHE A 520 10.40 24.39 5.78
CA PHE A 520 9.57 25.39 6.46
C PHE A 520 9.60 25.27 7.99
N GLY A 521 10.53 24.48 8.54
CA GLY A 521 10.54 24.18 9.98
C GLY A 521 10.74 25.42 10.88
N SER A 522 11.36 26.48 10.35
CA SER A 522 11.58 27.74 11.07
C SER A 522 10.64 28.87 10.61
N THR A 523 9.71 28.59 9.68
CA THR A 523 8.80 29.62 9.15
C THR A 523 7.82 30.07 10.23
N VAL A 524 7.70 31.37 10.43
CA VAL A 524 6.85 31.97 11.48
C VAL A 524 6.13 33.21 10.98
N HIS A 525 5.03 33.59 11.63
CA HIS A 525 4.36 34.85 11.35
C HIS A 525 5.20 36.04 11.85
N MET A 526 5.18 37.17 11.13
CA MET A 526 5.94 38.37 11.46
C MET A 526 5.53 39.04 12.79
N ASP A 527 4.32 38.76 13.28
CA ASP A 527 3.85 39.22 14.60
C ASP A 527 4.21 38.25 15.76
N SER A 528 4.91 37.14 15.45
CA SER A 528 5.36 36.21 16.49
C SER A 528 6.33 36.88 17.47
N THR A 529 6.50 36.28 18.66
CA THR A 529 7.51 36.74 19.62
C THR A 529 8.91 36.61 19.02
N TYR A 530 9.21 35.53 18.30
CA TYR A 530 10.47 35.33 17.57
C TYR A 530 10.83 36.53 16.68
N ALA A 531 9.88 37.00 15.87
CA ALA A 531 10.09 38.10 14.94
C ALA A 531 10.22 39.47 15.65
N ARG A 532 9.45 39.69 16.72
CA ARG A 532 9.46 40.95 17.48
C ARG A 532 10.68 41.09 18.39
N ASP A 533 11.10 39.99 18.99
CA ASP A 533 12.23 39.95 19.93
C ASP A 533 13.59 39.86 19.20
N GLY A 534 13.57 39.66 17.87
CA GLY A 534 14.76 39.65 17.04
C GLY A 534 15.57 38.36 17.15
N ASP A 535 14.89 37.23 17.35
CA ASP A 535 15.54 35.92 17.49
C ASP A 535 16.43 35.59 16.29
N SER A 536 17.55 34.91 16.56
CA SER A 536 18.49 34.53 15.52
C SER A 536 17.89 33.47 14.59
N ILE A 537 17.90 33.75 13.28
CA ILE A 537 17.24 32.94 12.27
C ILE A 537 18.12 32.57 11.08
N GLY A 538 17.84 31.45 10.43
CA GLY A 538 18.50 31.05 9.18
C GLY A 538 20.01 30.84 9.28
N THR A 539 20.61 30.50 8.14
CA THR A 539 22.07 30.38 8.02
C THR A 539 22.74 31.77 7.98
N PRO A 540 23.74 32.05 8.84
CA PRO A 540 24.33 33.39 9.01
C PRO A 540 24.72 34.10 7.70
N MET A 541 25.33 33.39 6.75
CA MET A 541 25.78 33.98 5.49
C MET A 541 24.67 34.49 4.57
N PHE A 542 23.41 34.10 4.80
CA PHE A 542 22.24 34.56 4.05
C PHE A 542 21.33 35.46 4.89
N ARG A 543 21.70 35.71 6.16
CA ARG A 543 20.89 36.45 7.12
C ARG A 543 20.90 37.94 6.77
N SER A 544 19.77 38.60 7.01
CA SER A 544 19.64 40.04 6.82
C SER A 544 20.40 40.84 7.89
N PRO A 545 20.78 42.10 7.61
CA PRO A 545 21.47 42.95 8.58
C PRO A 545 20.69 43.12 9.88
N GLU A 546 19.37 43.35 9.81
CA GLU A 546 18.52 43.50 10.99
C GLU A 546 18.45 42.22 11.83
N ALA A 547 18.45 41.04 11.20
CA ALA A 547 18.48 39.78 11.94
C ALA A 547 19.88 39.47 12.53
N HIS A 548 20.98 39.93 11.91
CA HIS A 548 22.31 39.91 12.53
C HIS A 548 22.42 40.84 13.75
N LEU A 549 21.75 41.98 13.70
CA LEU A 549 21.69 42.95 14.80
C LEU A 549 20.69 42.56 15.89
N GLN A 550 20.00 41.41 15.75
CA GLN A 550 18.93 40.95 16.64
C GLN A 550 17.86 42.03 16.85
N MET A 551 17.54 42.74 15.78
CA MET A 551 16.44 43.69 15.74
C MET A 551 15.16 42.96 15.30
N SER A 552 14.00 43.58 15.54
CA SER A 552 12.74 43.06 15.01
C SER A 552 12.82 42.90 13.49
N TRP A 553 12.41 41.75 12.98
CA TRP A 553 12.48 41.41 11.56
C TRP A 553 11.14 40.93 11.01
N GLY A 554 11.01 40.88 9.68
CA GLY A 554 9.76 40.53 9.00
C GLY A 554 10.01 39.95 7.61
N THR A 555 9.01 40.02 6.72
CA THR A 555 9.07 39.47 5.36
C THR A 555 10.24 40.03 4.53
N ALA A 556 10.67 41.27 4.81
CA ALA A 556 11.85 41.90 4.21
C ALA A 556 13.17 41.12 4.45
N THR A 557 13.25 40.29 5.51
CA THR A 557 14.40 39.41 5.74
C THR A 557 14.52 38.37 4.65
N ASP A 558 13.42 37.73 4.25
CA ASP A 558 13.45 36.74 3.18
C ASP A 558 13.87 37.36 1.84
N ILE A 559 13.56 38.64 1.61
CA ILE A 559 13.98 39.38 0.41
C ILE A 559 15.50 39.55 0.37
N TRP A 560 16.12 39.86 1.51
CA TRP A 560 17.58 39.88 1.62
C TRP A 560 18.17 38.48 1.41
N SER A 561 17.63 37.45 2.07
CA SER A 561 18.12 36.07 1.93
C SER A 561 17.97 35.55 0.49
N PHE A 562 16.88 35.93 -0.19
CA PHE A 562 16.69 35.74 -1.62
C PHE A 562 17.76 36.46 -2.44
N GLY A 563 18.04 37.73 -2.15
CA GLY A 563 19.09 38.50 -2.83
C GLY A 563 20.48 37.90 -2.64
N ALA A 564 20.82 37.46 -1.43
CA ALA A 564 22.07 36.76 -1.12
C ALA A 564 22.15 35.42 -1.88
N THR A 565 21.03 34.72 -2.03
CA THR A 565 20.92 33.48 -2.81
C THR A 565 21.02 33.71 -4.32
N ALA A 566 20.42 34.79 -4.84
CA ALA A 566 20.46 35.15 -6.26
C ALA A 566 21.81 35.75 -6.68
N SER A 567 22.51 36.41 -5.78
CA SER A 567 23.85 37.02 -5.99
C SER A 567 25.00 35.99 -6.00
N PHE A 568 24.67 34.69 -5.98
CA PHE A 568 25.59 33.56 -5.94
C PHE A 568 26.39 33.36 -7.25
N LYS A 569 27.71 33.09 -7.16
CA LYS A 569 28.59 32.77 -8.31
C LYS A 569 29.39 31.45 -8.14
N LEU A 570 28.91 30.39 -8.78
CA LEU A 570 29.51 29.62 -9.90
C LEU A 570 31.07 29.47 -9.96
N PRO A 571 31.63 28.31 -9.59
CA PRO A 571 33.07 28.05 -9.66
C PRO A 571 33.56 27.80 -11.10
N LEU A 572 34.81 28.20 -11.37
CA LEU A 572 35.58 27.82 -12.55
C LEU A 572 36.60 26.75 -12.14
N HIS A 573 36.46 25.54 -12.68
CA HIS A 573 37.59 24.63 -12.86
C HIS A 573 37.89 24.53 -14.35
N THR A 574 39.00 25.12 -14.78
CA THR A 574 39.72 24.62 -15.95
C THR A 574 41.20 24.99 -15.86
N LYS A 575 42.02 23.97 -15.64
CA LYS A 575 43.34 23.91 -16.27
C LYS A 575 43.10 23.78 -17.76
N LEU A 576 43.61 24.70 -18.58
CA LEU A 576 44.20 24.43 -19.90
C LEU A 576 44.84 25.72 -20.42
N PHE A 577 46.17 25.74 -20.36
CA PHE A 577 47.02 26.65 -21.11
C PHE A 577 46.86 26.37 -22.60
N GLN A 578 46.50 27.39 -23.40
CA GLN A 578 47.25 27.75 -24.61
C GLN A 578 46.75 29.08 -25.22
N LEU A 579 47.72 29.98 -25.41
CA LEU A 579 47.85 31.04 -26.42
C LEU A 579 46.69 32.03 -26.65
N GLY A 580 47.00 33.32 -26.42
CA GLY A 580 46.33 34.43 -27.10
C GLY A 580 45.93 35.57 -26.19
N LEU A 581 46.63 36.68 -26.32
CA LEU A 581 46.46 37.95 -25.63
C LEU A 581 45.07 38.60 -25.92
N ILE A 582 43.98 38.10 -25.31
CA ILE A 582 42.62 38.71 -25.20
C ILE A 582 41.89 38.09 -23.97
N LEU A 583 42.62 37.69 -22.94
CA LEU A 583 42.08 36.99 -21.76
C LEU A 583 42.25 37.76 -20.44
N LEU A 584 42.17 39.09 -20.50
CA LEU A 584 42.32 39.92 -19.30
C LEU A 584 41.02 40.54 -18.78
N ILE A 585 39.85 40.20 -19.32
CA ILE A 585 38.56 40.85 -18.98
C ILE A 585 37.69 40.05 -18.02
N LEU A 586 37.75 38.72 -18.07
CA LEU A 586 36.87 37.85 -17.27
C LEU A 586 37.51 37.34 -15.98
N GLN A 587 38.81 37.62 -15.77
CA GLN A 587 39.58 37.26 -14.58
C GLN A 587 39.34 38.18 -13.36
N LEU A 588 38.68 39.33 -13.55
CA LEU A 588 38.74 40.46 -12.61
C LEU A 588 37.62 40.57 -11.56
N ILE A 589 36.61 39.70 -11.59
CA ILE A 589 35.68 39.55 -10.43
C ILE A 589 36.25 38.56 -9.39
N SER A 590 37.14 37.65 -9.82
CA SER A 590 37.85 36.70 -8.94
C SER A 590 39.04 37.35 -8.22
N LEU A 591 39.83 38.15 -8.94
CA LEU A 591 41.06 38.75 -8.41
C LEU A 591 40.87 39.88 -7.40
N ILE A 592 39.67 40.46 -7.31
CA ILE A 592 39.41 41.53 -6.34
C ILE A 592 38.94 40.92 -5.00
N TYR A 593 37.97 40.00 -4.96
CA TYR A 593 37.32 39.57 -3.69
C TYR A 593 37.83 38.29 -3.03
N GLY A 594 38.77 37.56 -3.63
CA GLY A 594 39.73 36.72 -2.90
C GLY A 594 39.24 35.51 -2.10
N GLU A 595 37.94 35.26 -1.89
CA GLU A 595 37.47 34.08 -1.14
C GLU A 595 36.29 33.36 -1.80
N GLY A 596 36.39 32.04 -1.90
CA GLY A 596 35.41 31.19 -2.58
C GLY A 596 34.01 31.27 -1.97
N PHE A 597 33.00 31.06 -2.81
CA PHE A 597 31.59 30.73 -2.52
C PHE A 597 30.77 31.67 -1.62
N HIS A 598 31.37 32.61 -0.91
CA HIS A 598 30.70 33.26 0.21
C HIS A 598 31.15 34.72 0.36
N ILE A 599 30.52 35.63 -0.39
CA ILE A 599 30.80 37.07 -0.31
C ILE A 599 30.68 37.63 1.13
N PHE A 600 29.87 36.97 1.94
CA PHE A 600 29.64 37.30 3.35
C PHE A 600 30.32 36.36 4.34
N LYS A 601 31.01 35.29 3.91
CA LYS A 601 31.73 34.46 4.88
C LYS A 601 32.90 35.25 5.45
N PRO A 602 33.00 35.34 6.77
CA PRO A 602 34.13 35.97 7.39
C PRO A 602 35.33 35.02 7.39
N ASP A 603 36.51 35.58 7.62
CA ASP A 603 37.79 34.89 7.77
C ASP A 603 37.94 34.18 9.13
N VAL A 604 36.84 34.01 9.87
CA VAL A 604 36.79 33.36 11.19
C VAL A 604 35.76 32.22 11.19
N SER A 605 35.92 31.27 12.12
CA SER A 605 34.99 30.14 12.29
C SER A 605 33.63 30.61 12.82
N VAL A 606 32.58 29.82 12.55
CA VAL A 606 31.20 30.11 12.98
C VAL A 606 31.08 30.32 14.49
N ASP A 607 31.90 29.62 15.29
CA ASP A 607 31.90 29.72 16.75
C ASP A 607 32.69 30.93 17.30
N HIS A 608 33.24 31.79 16.44
CA HIS A 608 34.01 32.95 16.86
C HIS A 608 33.08 34.13 17.22
N ASP A 609 33.32 34.80 18.34
CA ASP A 609 32.46 35.90 18.84
C ASP A 609 32.27 37.04 17.81
N GLU A 610 33.30 37.32 17.02
CA GLU A 610 33.23 38.34 15.96
C GLU A 610 32.57 37.86 14.64
N TYR A 611 32.14 36.60 14.53
CA TYR A 611 31.65 36.03 13.26
C TYR A 611 30.51 36.86 12.66
N GLU A 612 29.49 37.16 13.45
CA GLU A 612 28.32 37.94 13.06
C GLU A 612 28.68 39.40 12.70
N VAL A 613 29.54 40.03 13.51
CA VAL A 613 30.01 41.41 13.28
C VAL A 613 30.82 41.50 12.00
N LYS A 614 31.68 40.50 11.71
CA LYS A 614 32.45 40.44 10.47
C LYS A 614 31.55 40.25 9.25
N ILE A 615 30.42 39.55 9.36
CA ILE A 615 29.43 39.50 8.27
C ILE A 615 28.82 40.89 8.04
N LEU A 616 28.43 41.60 9.09
CA LEU A 616 27.92 42.98 8.97
C LEU A 616 28.97 43.95 8.37
N MET A 617 30.26 43.76 8.68
CA MET A 617 31.34 44.50 7.99
C MET A 617 31.36 44.19 6.49
N ARG A 618 31.15 42.93 6.08
CA ARG A 618 31.03 42.57 4.65
C ARG A 618 29.79 43.21 4.02
N HIS A 619 28.66 43.28 4.72
CA HIS A 619 27.47 44.01 4.26
C HIS A 619 27.81 45.49 4.00
N HIS A 620 28.50 46.14 4.94
CA HIS A 620 28.95 47.52 4.80
C HIS A 620 29.93 47.71 3.63
N ILE A 621 30.91 46.82 3.48
CA ILE A 621 31.89 46.87 2.38
C ILE A 621 31.22 46.82 1.01
N CYS A 622 30.16 46.01 0.86
CA CYS A 622 29.49 45.76 -0.42
C CYS A 622 28.32 46.69 -0.73
N PHE A 623 27.56 47.11 0.28
CA PHE A 623 26.29 47.83 0.13
C PHE A 623 26.21 49.12 0.95
N GLY A 624 27.21 49.38 1.81
CA GLY A 624 27.23 50.53 2.71
C GLY A 624 27.47 51.88 2.03
N PRO A 625 27.39 52.97 2.82
CA PRO A 625 27.24 53.00 4.28
C PRO A 625 25.85 52.56 4.80
N PHE A 626 25.77 52.17 6.08
CA PHE A 626 24.47 51.96 6.72
C PHE A 626 23.73 53.30 6.79
N PRO A 627 22.44 53.37 6.40
CA PRO A 627 21.73 54.63 6.30
C PRO A 627 21.38 55.20 7.68
N GLU A 628 21.31 56.53 7.78
CA GLU A 628 20.91 57.25 9.00
C GLU A 628 19.51 56.86 9.50
N SER A 629 18.67 56.34 8.61
CA SER A 629 17.33 55.84 8.91
C SER A 629 17.30 54.72 9.96
N TYR A 630 18.43 54.05 10.22
CA TYR A 630 18.57 53.09 11.33
C TYR A 630 18.31 53.70 12.71
N GLU A 631 18.51 55.01 12.89
CA GLU A 631 18.19 55.72 14.16
C GLU A 631 16.71 55.58 14.56
N GLN A 632 15.84 55.26 13.60
CA GLN A 632 14.40 55.10 13.82
C GLN A 632 13.99 53.68 14.25
N ILE A 633 14.87 52.70 14.07
CA ILE A 633 14.54 51.27 14.23
C ILE A 633 15.51 50.50 15.14
N ALA A 634 16.73 51.01 15.35
CA ALA A 634 17.75 50.42 16.20
C ALA A 634 17.90 51.20 17.52
N ASP A 635 18.17 50.51 18.61
CA ASP A 635 18.52 51.16 19.88
C ASP A 635 19.98 51.64 19.89
N GLN A 636 20.37 52.32 20.99
CA GLN A 636 21.71 52.89 21.14
C GLN A 636 22.84 51.85 21.06
N GLU A 637 22.62 50.61 21.52
CA GLU A 637 23.65 49.56 21.50
C GLU A 637 23.89 49.08 20.06
N ARG A 638 22.82 48.81 19.30
CA ARG A 638 22.92 48.37 17.91
C ARG A 638 23.45 49.49 17.01
N LEU A 639 23.06 50.75 17.27
CA LEU A 639 23.63 51.92 16.59
C LEU A 639 25.13 52.07 16.87
N ALA A 640 25.59 51.82 18.11
CA ALA A 640 27.01 51.85 18.45
C ALA A 640 27.80 50.78 17.67
N VAL A 641 27.24 49.57 17.50
CA VAL A 641 27.83 48.52 16.66
C VAL A 641 27.96 48.98 15.21
N LEU A 642 26.92 49.57 14.64
CA LEU A 642 26.94 50.07 13.25
C LEU A 642 27.97 51.19 13.05
N VAL A 643 28.01 52.17 13.96
CA VAL A 643 29.00 53.25 13.95
C VAL A 643 30.41 52.68 14.05
N TRP A 644 30.62 51.70 14.94
CA TRP A 644 31.89 51.01 15.08
C TRP A 644 32.30 50.29 13.78
N ILE A 645 31.38 49.59 13.13
CA ILE A 645 31.64 48.93 11.83
C ILE A 645 32.04 49.95 10.76
N MET A 646 31.33 51.07 10.66
CA MET A 646 31.61 52.11 9.66
C MET A 646 32.96 52.80 9.91
N GLN A 647 33.35 53.00 11.16
CA GLN A 647 34.64 53.61 11.53
C GLN A 647 35.82 52.65 11.36
N ASN A 648 35.61 51.35 11.62
CA ASN A 648 36.66 50.34 11.60
C ASN A 648 36.76 49.58 10.26
N THR A 649 35.93 49.92 9.27
CA THR A 649 36.10 49.42 7.90
C THR A 649 37.06 50.33 7.13
N PRO A 650 38.24 49.87 6.70
CA PRO A 650 39.19 50.70 5.99
C PRO A 650 38.58 51.30 4.70
N PRO A 651 38.74 52.62 4.42
CA PRO A 651 38.20 53.23 3.20
C PRO A 651 38.71 52.56 1.91
N LYS A 652 39.93 51.99 1.95
CA LYS A 652 40.53 51.24 0.83
C LYS A 652 39.93 49.85 0.60
N SER A 653 39.25 49.28 1.60
CA SER A 653 38.53 47.99 1.46
C SER A 653 37.08 48.17 1.03
N MET A 654 36.54 49.40 1.08
CA MET A 654 35.21 49.70 0.54
C MET A 654 35.19 49.38 -0.95
N ARG A 655 34.31 48.46 -1.33
CA ARG A 655 34.06 48.13 -2.73
C ARG A 655 32.58 48.01 -2.94
N PRO A 656 31.87 49.15 -2.88
CA PRO A 656 30.46 49.14 -3.18
C PRO A 656 30.25 48.58 -4.59
N PHE A 657 29.21 47.79 -4.79
CA PHE A 657 28.85 47.32 -6.14
C PHE A 657 28.76 48.49 -7.14
N HIS A 658 28.52 49.71 -6.68
CA HIS A 658 28.48 50.93 -7.48
C HIS A 658 29.84 51.48 -8.00
N LEU A 659 31.00 50.92 -7.61
CA LEU A 659 32.34 51.49 -7.87
C LEU A 659 33.29 50.62 -8.73
N THR A 660 32.85 49.49 -9.29
CA THR A 660 33.75 48.56 -10.02
C THR A 660 33.66 48.71 -11.54
N THR A 661 34.78 48.70 -12.27
CA THR A 661 34.86 48.98 -13.73
C THR A 661 34.72 47.75 -14.65
N ARG A 662 34.47 46.54 -14.14
CA ARG A 662 34.09 45.36 -14.97
C ARG A 662 32.98 44.58 -14.29
N GLU A 663 31.77 44.79 -14.78
CA GLU A 663 30.55 44.53 -14.05
C GLU A 663 29.88 43.21 -14.50
N ILE A 664 29.15 42.59 -13.57
CA ILE A 664 27.86 41.97 -13.87
C ILE A 664 27.06 42.90 -14.80
N CYS A 665 26.19 42.38 -15.68
CA CYS A 665 25.47 43.30 -16.58
C CYS A 665 24.71 44.35 -15.75
N LYS A 666 24.56 45.56 -16.32
CA LYS A 666 24.02 46.72 -15.61
C LYS A 666 22.67 46.38 -14.98
N GLU A 667 21.91 45.53 -15.64
CA GLU A 667 20.57 45.10 -15.28
C GLU A 667 20.59 44.14 -14.09
N ASP A 668 21.51 43.17 -14.07
CA ASP A 668 21.69 42.28 -12.90
C ASP A 668 22.16 43.08 -11.67
N LYS A 669 23.02 44.08 -11.89
CA LYS A 669 23.50 44.97 -10.83
C LYS A 669 22.38 45.82 -10.25
N GLU A 670 21.58 46.44 -11.10
CA GLU A 670 20.43 47.26 -10.70
C GLU A 670 19.41 46.44 -9.92
N PHE A 671 19.18 45.18 -10.33
CA PHE A 671 18.31 44.26 -9.61
C PHE A 671 18.85 43.91 -8.22
N VAL A 672 20.12 43.49 -8.11
CA VAL A 672 20.74 43.15 -6.82
C VAL A 672 20.75 44.35 -5.86
N LEU A 673 21.06 45.56 -6.34
CA LEU A 673 21.05 46.78 -5.53
C LEU A 673 19.66 47.23 -5.09
N ARG A 674 18.61 46.76 -5.78
CA ARG A 674 17.21 47.00 -5.43
C ARG A 674 16.74 46.03 -4.34
N VAL A 675 17.15 44.76 -4.44
CA VAL A 675 16.81 43.70 -3.49
C VAL A 675 17.58 43.86 -2.17
N MET A 676 18.88 44.13 -2.25
CA MET A 676 19.82 44.12 -1.12
C MET A 676 19.99 45.50 -0.48
N LYS A 677 18.87 46.16 -0.13
CA LYS A 677 18.91 47.42 0.64
C LYS A 677 19.23 47.14 2.10
N LEU A 678 20.11 47.95 2.70
CA LEU A 678 20.49 47.77 4.10
C LEU A 678 19.27 48.00 5.02
N ASP A 679 18.57 49.12 4.89
CA ASP A 679 17.30 49.34 5.61
C ASP A 679 16.22 48.38 5.08
N PRO A 680 15.61 47.54 5.93
CA PRO A 680 14.58 46.60 5.49
C PRO A 680 13.32 47.28 4.94
N ARG A 681 13.02 48.53 5.33
CA ARG A 681 11.84 49.28 4.85
C ARG A 681 11.96 49.73 3.40
N ASP A 682 13.19 49.79 2.89
CA ASP A 682 13.48 50.18 1.50
C ASP A 682 13.48 48.99 0.55
N ARG A 683 13.33 47.75 1.05
CA ARG A 683 13.33 46.54 0.22
C ARG A 683 11.95 46.37 -0.45
N PRO A 684 11.92 46.03 -1.75
CA PRO A 684 10.67 45.71 -2.43
C PRO A 684 10.06 44.42 -1.87
N THR A 685 8.74 44.26 -2.02
CA THR A 685 8.08 43.00 -1.67
C THR A 685 8.39 41.92 -2.70
N ALA A 686 8.12 40.65 -2.35
CA ALA A 686 8.25 39.55 -3.31
C ALA A 686 7.33 39.74 -4.53
N GLN A 687 6.17 40.38 -4.34
CA GLN A 687 5.23 40.71 -5.43
C GLN A 687 5.79 41.79 -6.35
N ASP A 688 6.35 42.87 -5.79
CA ASP A 688 6.98 43.94 -6.58
C ASP A 688 8.13 43.40 -7.44
N LEU A 689 8.93 42.48 -6.88
CA LEU A 689 10.04 41.85 -7.60
C LEU A 689 9.58 40.93 -8.73
N LEU A 690 8.40 40.31 -8.64
CA LEU A 690 7.85 39.48 -9.73
C LEU A 690 7.46 40.29 -10.96
N GLU A 691 7.19 41.58 -10.78
CA GLU A 691 6.84 42.55 -11.82
C GLU A 691 8.07 43.32 -12.33
N ASP A 692 9.26 42.97 -11.85
CA ASP A 692 10.52 43.61 -12.21
C ASP A 692 10.94 43.28 -13.65
N LYS A 693 11.37 44.32 -14.38
CA LYS A 693 11.88 44.22 -15.76
C LYS A 693 13.09 43.29 -15.89
N TRP A 694 13.79 43.02 -14.79
CA TRP A 694 14.87 42.02 -14.78
C TRP A 694 14.43 40.65 -15.31
N PHE A 695 13.15 40.29 -15.19
CA PHE A 695 12.60 39.04 -15.73
C PHE A 695 12.24 39.07 -17.23
N GLU A 696 12.18 40.25 -17.86
CA GLU A 696 11.76 40.43 -19.26
C GLU A 696 12.90 40.33 -20.27
N GLU A 697 14.15 40.49 -19.83
CA GLU A 697 15.32 40.43 -20.70
C GLU A 697 15.90 39.01 -20.80
N ASP A 698 16.31 38.59 -21.99
CA ASP A 698 16.98 37.30 -22.24
C ASP A 698 18.44 37.24 -21.74
#